data_AF-A0A833WIU6-F1
#
_entry.id   AF-A0A833WIU6-F1
#
_cell.length_a   1.000
_cell.length_b   1.000
_cell.length_c   1.000
_cell.angle_alpha   90.00
_cell.angle_beta   90.00
_cell.angle_gamma   90.00
#
_symmetry.space_group_name_H-M   'P 1'
#
loop_
_entity.id
_entity.type
_entity.pdbx_description
1 polymer ?
#
loop_
_entity_poly.entity_id
_entity_poly.type
_entity_poly.pdbx_seq_one_letter_code
_entity_poly.pdbx_strand_id
1 'polypeptide(L)'
;MQTRYSGSALTPLHCWSTFLWGLQLTMENQDRDEIHSCVIKLRVNPQKRREKVYIGCGAGFGGDRPLAALKLLQRVKELNYLVLECLAERTLADRYQVMVSGGDGYDSRISDWMFLLLPLAMERRICIITNMGAMDPCGAQEKVLEIAGSLGLRVSVAVAHEVIDTKSGILGHIRGSEKSYLSEGGVSTYLGAAPIVECLEKYRADVIITSRVADAALFLAPMVYELGWNWDDLKQLAQGSLAGHLLECGCQLTGGYFMHPGDKYRDISFPQLLDLSLPYAEISYDGNVCVAKAEGSGGVLNANTCAEQLLYEVGNPSAYITPDVIIDLQDVTFHPLSSSKVLCTGAKPSAVLVPDKLLQLVPKDCGWKGWGEISYGGFECIKRAKAAEFLVRSWMEEVFPGVNHRILSYIIGLDSVKATSIDDSASWGKVSEDIRLRMDGLFELREHAIQFAREFTALYTNGPAGGGGISTGHKKEIVLEKQLVDREHILWRSGVKQTLVIKSHDQGICSKDLAKTNVLHEYLLPPMDHADTDDFCSDVSSPKIILSPAPSGQKIPLYDVAHSRAGDKGNDVNFSIIPHFAPDIEKLKLIITPQWLKEVVSTLLSTSPFPNTDAKDTNKWIDEHVNVEIYDVKGIQSLNVVVRNILDGGVNCSRRIDRHGKTISDLILCQRVVLPP
;
A
#
# COMPACT_ATOMS: atom_id res chain seq x y z
N MET A 1 49.68 3.25 -75.78
CA MET A 1 50.52 4.47 -75.64
C MET A 1 49.88 5.57 -76.50
N GLN A 2 49.84 6.82 -76.01
CA GLN A 2 49.30 8.07 -76.60
C GLN A 2 48.77 8.02 -78.06
N THR A 3 47.53 8.44 -78.35
CA THR A 3 47.11 9.82 -78.76
C THR A 3 45.59 9.79 -79.13
N ARG A 4 44.77 10.85 -79.30
CA ARG A 4 44.79 12.33 -79.10
C ARG A 4 43.31 12.87 -79.06
N TYR A 5 43.13 14.14 -78.66
CA TYR A 5 42.18 15.21 -79.12
C TYR A 5 41.14 14.88 -80.23
N SER A 6 39.95 15.48 -80.38
CA SER A 6 39.06 16.43 -79.63
C SER A 6 37.82 16.73 -80.54
N GLY A 7 36.67 17.30 -80.16
CA GLY A 7 36.10 17.82 -78.89
C GLY A 7 34.99 18.88 -79.15
N SER A 8 34.01 19.05 -78.23
CA SER A 8 32.80 19.94 -78.33
C SER A 8 31.71 19.50 -79.35
N ALA A 9 30.40 19.83 -79.23
CA ALA A 9 29.69 20.74 -78.32
C ALA A 9 28.21 20.31 -78.05
N LEU A 10 27.49 21.13 -77.27
CA LEU A 10 26.03 21.17 -76.99
C LEU A 10 25.45 20.31 -75.84
N THR A 11 24.35 20.84 -75.29
CA THR A 11 23.68 20.61 -73.98
C THR A 11 22.21 20.15 -74.23
N PRO A 12 21.32 19.89 -73.22
CA PRO A 12 21.42 20.18 -71.78
C PRO A 12 20.89 19.13 -70.76
N LEU A 13 21.24 19.41 -69.48
CA LEU A 13 20.48 19.24 -68.21
C LEU A 13 19.86 17.88 -67.80
N HIS A 14 20.16 17.56 -66.53
CA HIS A 14 19.47 16.68 -65.56
C HIS A 14 18.20 15.92 -65.99
N CYS A 15 18.26 14.58 -65.90
CA CYS A 15 17.10 13.74 -65.66
C CYS A 15 17.46 12.52 -64.78
N TRP A 16 17.45 12.70 -63.47
CA TRP A 16 17.45 11.63 -62.45
C TRP A 16 16.51 12.05 -61.32
N SER A 17 15.20 12.07 -61.62
CA SER A 17 14.18 12.66 -60.74
C SER A 17 12.81 11.98 -60.86
N THR A 18 12.77 10.65 -60.75
CA THR A 18 11.53 9.86 -60.61
C THR A 18 11.78 8.57 -59.81
N PHE A 19 11.67 8.66 -58.49
CA PHE A 19 11.11 7.61 -57.59
C PHE A 19 10.85 8.21 -56.20
N LEU A 20 10.12 9.33 -56.19
CA LEU A 20 9.42 9.89 -55.04
C LEU A 20 7.91 9.74 -55.31
N TRP A 21 7.10 9.79 -54.25
CA TRP A 21 5.68 9.39 -54.21
C TRP A 21 5.48 7.87 -54.29
N GLY A 22 4.91 7.27 -53.23
CA GLY A 22 4.65 5.82 -53.16
C GLY A 22 4.32 5.30 -51.77
N LEU A 23 5.02 5.74 -50.72
CA LEU A 23 4.60 5.54 -49.33
C LEU A 23 4.01 6.85 -48.79
N GLN A 24 2.69 6.97 -48.87
CA GLN A 24 1.97 7.93 -48.05
C GLN A 24 1.96 7.39 -46.62
N LEU A 25 2.93 7.84 -45.82
CA LEU A 25 2.85 7.77 -44.37
C LEU A 25 1.55 8.45 -43.96
N THR A 26 0.52 7.65 -43.66
CA THR A 26 -0.55 8.09 -42.79
C THR A 26 0.08 8.33 -41.43
N MET A 27 0.49 9.58 -41.20
CA MET A 27 0.68 10.08 -39.86
C MET A 27 -0.69 9.96 -39.19
N GLU A 28 -0.88 8.86 -38.47
CA GLU A 28 -1.99 8.72 -37.53
C GLU A 28 -1.96 9.94 -36.61
N ASN A 29 -3.14 10.45 -36.23
CA ASN A 29 -3.20 11.67 -35.43
C ASN A 29 -2.38 11.48 -34.15
N GLN A 30 -1.24 12.16 -34.08
CA GLN A 30 -0.71 12.59 -32.80
C GLN A 30 -1.74 13.57 -32.24
N ASP A 31 -2.67 13.04 -31.45
CA ASP A 31 -3.33 13.84 -30.42
C ASP A 31 -2.21 14.63 -29.73
N ARG A 32 -2.38 15.95 -29.68
CA ARG A 32 -1.39 16.79 -29.03
C ARG A 32 -1.39 16.37 -27.56
N ASP A 33 -0.21 16.16 -27.00
CA ASP A 33 -0.05 15.92 -25.56
C ASP A 33 -0.61 17.13 -24.79
N GLU A 34 -1.91 17.08 -24.49
CA GLU A 34 -2.58 18.09 -23.68
C GLU A 34 -2.07 17.95 -22.25
N ILE A 35 -1.62 19.07 -21.68
CA ILE A 35 -1.16 19.15 -20.30
C ILE A 35 -2.28 19.82 -19.51
N HIS A 36 -2.78 19.09 -18.52
CA HIS A 36 -3.93 19.46 -17.71
C HIS A 36 -3.46 19.84 -16.30
N SER A 37 -4.00 20.90 -15.72
CA SER A 37 -3.78 21.21 -14.29
C SER A 37 -4.76 20.45 -13.40
N CYS A 38 -4.43 20.31 -12.12
CA CYS A 38 -5.30 19.66 -11.12
C CYS A 38 -6.46 20.52 -10.60
N VAL A 39 -6.73 21.65 -11.27
CA VAL A 39 -7.90 22.50 -11.02
C VAL A 39 -9.16 21.73 -11.41
N ILE A 40 -10.11 21.62 -10.49
CA ILE A 40 -11.37 20.89 -10.71
C ILE A 40 -12.16 21.61 -11.81
N LYS A 41 -12.53 20.87 -12.86
CA LYS A 41 -13.29 21.36 -14.02
C LYS A 41 -14.44 20.39 -14.27
N LEU A 42 -15.67 20.91 -14.33
CA LEU A 42 -16.85 20.09 -14.61
C LEU A 42 -16.71 19.35 -15.95
N ARG A 43 -17.18 18.10 -15.99
CA ARG A 43 -17.12 17.24 -17.18
C ARG A 43 -18.02 17.81 -18.27
N VAL A 44 -17.57 17.73 -19.52
CA VAL A 44 -18.39 18.12 -20.67
C VAL A 44 -19.34 16.99 -21.01
N ASN A 45 -20.65 17.22 -20.82
CA ASN A 45 -21.72 16.25 -21.14
C ASN A 45 -21.53 14.87 -20.47
N PRO A 46 -21.40 14.78 -19.13
CA PRO A 46 -21.17 13.51 -18.43
C PRO A 46 -22.29 12.51 -18.73
N GLN A 47 -21.91 11.31 -19.20
CA GLN A 47 -22.85 10.26 -19.59
C GLN A 47 -22.90 9.17 -18.52
N LYS A 48 -24.11 8.83 -18.09
CA LYS A 48 -24.39 7.60 -17.35
C LYS A 48 -24.31 6.42 -18.33
N ARG A 49 -23.33 5.55 -18.14
CA ARG A 49 -23.06 4.36 -18.97
C ARG A 49 -23.64 3.09 -18.35
N ARG A 50 -23.82 3.05 -17.03
CA ARG A 50 -24.44 1.95 -16.27
C ARG A 50 -25.36 2.43 -15.15
N GLU A 51 -26.27 1.55 -14.73
CA GLU A 51 -27.02 1.70 -13.47
C GLU A 51 -26.18 1.37 -12.23
N LYS A 52 -25.29 0.38 -12.38
CA LYS A 52 -24.35 -0.08 -11.35
C LYS A 52 -22.99 -0.41 -11.96
N VAL A 53 -21.92 -0.24 -11.20
CA VAL A 53 -20.56 -0.65 -11.55
C VAL A 53 -20.00 -1.60 -10.48
N TYR A 54 -19.24 -2.60 -10.94
CA TYR A 54 -18.60 -3.60 -10.08
C TYR A 54 -17.09 -3.45 -10.15
N ILE A 55 -16.46 -3.12 -9.02
CA ILE A 55 -15.03 -2.81 -8.93
C ILE A 55 -14.39 -3.74 -7.90
N GLY A 56 -13.42 -4.54 -8.33
CA GLY A 56 -12.64 -5.43 -7.48
C GLY A 56 -11.32 -4.81 -7.05
N CYS A 57 -10.91 -5.05 -5.81
CA CYS A 57 -9.53 -4.89 -5.39
C CYS A 57 -8.73 -6.13 -5.81
N GLY A 58 -7.67 -5.96 -6.60
CA GLY A 58 -6.73 -7.01 -6.97
C GLY A 58 -5.40 -6.93 -6.21
N ALA A 59 -5.03 -5.77 -5.67
CA ALA A 59 -3.90 -5.63 -4.75
C ALA A 59 -4.19 -4.53 -3.74
N GLY A 60 -3.85 -4.77 -2.47
CA GLY A 60 -3.88 -3.77 -1.39
C GLY A 60 -2.51 -3.24 -0.98
N PHE A 61 -1.43 -3.67 -1.66
CA PHE A 61 -0.05 -3.16 -1.56
C PHE A 61 0.85 -3.87 -2.61
N GLY A 62 2.02 -3.31 -2.95
CA GLY A 62 2.90 -3.87 -3.98
C GLY A 62 3.52 -5.24 -3.64
N GLY A 63 3.39 -5.71 -2.39
CA GLY A 63 3.81 -7.04 -1.95
C GLY A 63 2.72 -8.12 -2.01
N ASP A 64 1.51 -7.80 -2.48
CA ASP A 64 0.35 -8.69 -2.43
C ASP A 64 0.45 -9.92 -3.39
N ARG A 65 -0.51 -10.84 -3.28
CA ARG A 65 -0.57 -12.17 -3.90
C ARG A 65 -1.35 -12.14 -5.23
N PRO A 66 -0.71 -12.24 -6.41
CA PRO A 66 -1.41 -12.21 -7.70
C PRO A 66 -2.47 -13.31 -7.87
N LEU A 67 -2.25 -14.48 -7.26
CA LEU A 67 -3.23 -15.58 -7.26
C LEU A 67 -4.53 -15.24 -6.52
N ALA A 68 -4.52 -14.32 -5.55
CA ALA A 68 -5.75 -13.87 -4.88
C ALA A 68 -6.60 -13.01 -5.83
N ALA A 69 -5.97 -12.13 -6.62
CA ALA A 69 -6.63 -11.36 -7.67
C ALA A 69 -7.19 -12.25 -8.77
N LEU A 70 -6.42 -13.26 -9.22
CA LEU A 70 -6.91 -14.23 -10.19
C LEU A 70 -8.13 -15.00 -9.65
N LYS A 71 -8.14 -15.41 -8.37
CA LYS A 71 -9.31 -16.05 -7.74
C LYS A 71 -10.52 -15.13 -7.68
N LEU A 72 -10.35 -13.84 -7.34
CA LEU A 72 -11.44 -12.86 -7.38
C LEU A 72 -12.00 -12.72 -8.81
N LEU A 73 -11.11 -12.59 -9.79
CA LEU A 73 -11.41 -12.48 -11.22
C LEU A 73 -12.04 -13.76 -11.80
N GLN A 74 -11.72 -14.94 -11.26
CA GLN A 74 -12.36 -16.20 -11.64
C GLN A 74 -13.77 -16.33 -11.04
N ARG A 75 -13.97 -15.91 -9.79
CA ARG A 75 -15.22 -16.13 -9.04
C ARG A 75 -16.30 -15.10 -9.34
N VAL A 76 -16.00 -13.80 -9.29
CA VAL A 76 -17.00 -12.73 -9.41
C VAL A 76 -17.23 -12.38 -10.88
N LYS A 77 -18.41 -12.75 -11.40
CA LYS A 77 -18.75 -12.71 -12.84
C LYS A 77 -19.23 -11.33 -13.31
N GLU A 78 -19.54 -10.45 -12.38
CA GLU A 78 -20.14 -9.13 -12.57
C GLU A 78 -19.11 -8.00 -12.72
N LEU A 79 -17.86 -8.25 -12.28
CA LEU A 79 -16.76 -7.27 -12.30
C LEU A 79 -16.62 -6.53 -13.64
N ASN A 80 -16.32 -5.24 -13.55
CA ASN A 80 -16.05 -4.36 -14.70
C ASN A 80 -14.63 -3.78 -14.62
N TYR A 81 -14.11 -3.61 -13.40
CA TYR A 81 -12.77 -3.11 -13.12
C TYR A 81 -12.05 -3.98 -12.09
N LEU A 82 -10.73 -4.07 -12.21
CA LEU A 82 -9.84 -4.65 -11.21
C LEU A 82 -8.72 -3.65 -10.90
N VAL A 83 -8.68 -3.17 -9.66
CA VAL A 83 -7.72 -2.14 -9.21
C VAL A 83 -6.53 -2.81 -8.51
N LEU A 84 -5.32 -2.52 -8.95
CA LEU A 84 -4.08 -2.94 -8.29
C LEU A 84 -3.44 -1.73 -7.60
N GLU A 85 -3.75 -1.52 -6.33
CA GLU A 85 -3.02 -0.59 -5.46
C GLU A 85 -1.69 -1.26 -5.06
N CYS A 86 -0.58 -0.66 -5.45
CA CYS A 86 0.76 -1.20 -5.24
C CYS A 86 1.77 -0.20 -4.65
N LEU A 87 1.44 1.09 -4.51
CA LEU A 87 2.37 2.20 -4.35
C LEU A 87 2.20 2.92 -3.00
N ALA A 88 2.54 2.26 -1.90
CA ALA A 88 2.72 2.93 -0.61
C ALA A 88 3.83 4.00 -0.65
N GLU A 89 3.85 4.95 0.29
CA GLU A 89 4.91 5.99 0.39
C GLU A 89 6.32 5.36 0.48
N ARG A 90 6.46 4.25 1.21
CA ARG A 90 7.69 3.45 1.23
C ARG A 90 8.08 2.93 -0.15
N THR A 91 7.13 2.32 -0.89
CA THR A 91 7.38 1.78 -2.24
C THR A 91 7.88 2.87 -3.17
N LEU A 92 7.29 4.08 -3.09
CA LEU A 92 7.70 5.23 -3.90
C LEU A 92 9.15 5.67 -3.62
N ALA A 93 9.56 5.69 -2.34
CA ALA A 93 10.94 5.98 -1.96
C ALA A 93 11.93 4.88 -2.39
N ASP A 94 11.56 3.60 -2.21
CA ASP A 94 12.36 2.45 -2.68
C ASP A 94 12.49 2.47 -4.23
N ARG A 95 11.45 2.89 -4.97
CA ARG A 95 11.50 3.11 -6.44
C ARG A 95 12.41 4.27 -6.83
N TYR A 96 12.31 5.43 -6.17
CA TYR A 96 13.20 6.56 -6.40
C TYR A 96 14.67 6.17 -6.22
N GLN A 97 14.99 5.42 -5.15
CA GLN A 97 16.36 4.96 -4.89
C GLN A 97 16.88 4.00 -5.98
N VAL A 98 16.03 3.12 -6.52
CA VAL A 98 16.38 2.25 -7.66
C VAL A 98 16.59 3.05 -8.94
N MET A 99 15.69 3.98 -9.26
CA MET A 99 15.76 4.85 -10.43
C MET A 99 17.04 5.70 -10.46
N VAL A 100 17.38 6.36 -9.34
CA VAL A 100 18.62 7.14 -9.20
C VAL A 100 19.88 6.26 -9.25
N SER A 101 19.74 4.96 -8.95
CA SER A 101 20.80 3.95 -9.14
C SER A 101 20.86 3.38 -10.57
N GLY A 102 20.07 3.90 -11.51
CA GLY A 102 20.03 3.49 -12.92
C GLY A 102 19.05 2.37 -13.28
N GLY A 103 18.24 1.91 -12.32
CA GLY A 103 17.19 0.92 -12.55
C GLY A 103 15.86 1.52 -13.04
N ASP A 104 14.81 0.70 -13.07
CA ASP A 104 13.46 1.10 -13.48
C ASP A 104 12.76 1.99 -12.45
N GLY A 105 12.06 3.03 -12.91
CA GLY A 105 11.26 3.93 -12.06
C GLY A 105 9.88 3.39 -11.67
N TYR A 106 9.42 2.34 -12.36
CA TYR A 106 8.15 1.65 -12.10
C TYR A 106 8.34 0.40 -11.21
N ASP A 107 7.24 -0.20 -10.74
CA ASP A 107 7.30 -1.47 -10.02
C ASP A 107 7.46 -2.65 -11.00
N SER A 108 8.65 -3.27 -10.96
CA SER A 108 9.03 -4.42 -11.80
C SER A 108 8.09 -5.61 -11.67
N ARG A 109 7.37 -5.76 -10.53
CA ARG A 109 6.37 -6.81 -10.33
C ARG A 109 5.16 -6.68 -11.25
N ILE A 110 4.96 -5.55 -11.94
CA ILE A 110 3.90 -5.40 -12.96
C ILE A 110 3.94 -6.56 -13.98
N SER A 111 5.14 -7.12 -14.20
CA SER A 111 5.33 -8.34 -14.99
C SER A 111 4.52 -9.53 -14.46
N ASP A 112 4.65 -9.88 -13.18
CA ASP A 112 3.96 -10.99 -12.53
C ASP A 112 2.43 -10.84 -12.64
N TRP A 113 1.94 -9.63 -12.37
CA TRP A 113 0.51 -9.32 -12.38
C TRP A 113 -0.08 -9.42 -13.79
N MET A 114 0.59 -8.86 -14.79
CA MET A 114 0.07 -8.82 -16.16
C MET A 114 0.17 -10.18 -16.86
N PHE A 115 1.21 -10.97 -16.61
CA PHE A 115 1.28 -12.36 -17.09
C PHE A 115 0.11 -13.22 -16.57
N LEU A 116 -0.31 -13.00 -15.33
CA LEU A 116 -1.37 -13.80 -14.70
C LEU A 116 -2.79 -13.29 -15.00
N LEU A 117 -2.99 -11.97 -15.09
CA LEU A 117 -4.33 -11.37 -15.14
C LEU A 117 -4.80 -10.99 -16.55
N LEU A 118 -3.90 -10.59 -17.47
CA LEU A 118 -4.31 -10.11 -18.80
C LEU A 118 -5.18 -11.11 -19.59
N PRO A 119 -4.89 -12.42 -19.65
CA PRO A 119 -5.69 -13.34 -20.46
C PRO A 119 -7.18 -13.33 -20.08
N LEU A 120 -7.49 -13.50 -18.79
CA LEU A 120 -8.85 -13.54 -18.28
C LEU A 120 -9.50 -12.15 -18.20
N ALA A 121 -8.72 -11.09 -17.96
CA ALA A 121 -9.23 -9.71 -18.00
C ALA A 121 -9.67 -9.32 -19.41
N MET A 122 -8.88 -9.64 -20.45
CA MET A 122 -9.22 -9.40 -21.85
C MET A 122 -10.43 -10.23 -22.30
N GLU A 123 -10.48 -11.53 -21.96
CA GLU A 123 -11.63 -12.40 -22.25
C GLU A 123 -12.94 -11.80 -21.70
N ARG A 124 -12.90 -11.33 -20.45
CA ARG A 124 -14.06 -10.79 -19.73
C ARG A 124 -14.30 -9.30 -19.95
N ARG A 125 -13.44 -8.61 -20.69
CA ARG A 125 -13.46 -7.14 -20.92
C ARG A 125 -13.46 -6.33 -19.62
N ILE A 126 -12.58 -6.72 -18.70
CA ILE A 126 -12.36 -6.04 -17.41
C ILE A 126 -11.14 -5.14 -17.53
N CYS A 127 -11.33 -3.85 -17.25
CA CYS A 127 -10.24 -2.87 -17.27
C CYS A 127 -9.40 -2.99 -15.99
N ILE A 128 -8.08 -3.11 -16.14
CA ILE A 128 -7.14 -3.11 -15.01
C ILE A 128 -6.64 -1.67 -14.77
N ILE A 129 -6.75 -1.17 -13.55
CA ILE A 129 -6.27 0.18 -13.17
C ILE A 129 -5.19 0.02 -12.10
N THR A 130 -4.04 0.67 -12.24
CA THR A 130 -2.94 0.53 -11.27
C THR A 130 -2.02 1.74 -11.18
N ASN A 131 -1.47 1.97 -9.99
CA ASN A 131 -0.42 2.97 -9.73
C ASN A 131 1.02 2.41 -9.81
N MET A 132 1.20 1.18 -10.31
CA MET A 132 2.52 0.55 -10.48
C MET A 132 3.49 1.30 -11.40
N GLY A 133 3.03 2.31 -12.16
CA GLY A 133 3.90 3.19 -12.94
C GLY A 133 4.87 4.02 -12.09
N ALA A 134 4.48 4.38 -10.86
CA ALA A 134 5.31 5.11 -9.89
C ALA A 134 6.03 6.33 -10.49
N MET A 135 7.35 6.25 -10.72
CA MET A 135 8.16 7.33 -11.32
C MET A 135 8.35 7.19 -12.84
N ASP A 136 7.98 6.05 -13.44
CA ASP A 136 8.09 5.81 -14.89
C ASP A 136 6.86 5.05 -15.45
N PRO A 137 5.66 5.68 -15.49
CA PRO A 137 4.47 5.05 -16.07
C PRO A 137 4.62 4.72 -17.57
N CYS A 138 5.50 5.42 -18.28
CA CYS A 138 5.83 5.13 -19.68
C CYS A 138 6.61 3.82 -19.84
N GLY A 139 7.63 3.58 -19.00
CA GLY A 139 8.36 2.30 -18.95
C GLY A 139 7.44 1.15 -18.54
N ALA A 140 6.55 1.37 -17.59
CA ALA A 140 5.51 0.41 -17.23
C ALA A 140 4.58 0.09 -18.41
N GLN A 141 4.13 1.10 -19.17
CA GLN A 141 3.30 0.92 -20.37
C GLN A 141 3.99 0.04 -21.42
N GLU A 142 5.26 0.31 -21.74
CA GLU A 142 6.02 -0.54 -22.67
C GLU A 142 6.14 -1.98 -22.13
N LYS A 143 6.35 -2.15 -20.82
CA LYS A 143 6.43 -3.49 -20.23
C LYS A 143 5.13 -4.28 -20.31
N VAL A 144 3.96 -3.63 -20.12
CA VAL A 144 2.66 -4.28 -20.32
C VAL A 144 2.43 -4.64 -21.79
N LEU A 145 2.87 -3.80 -22.74
CA LEU A 145 2.77 -4.08 -24.18
C LEU A 145 3.69 -5.24 -24.62
N GLU A 146 4.90 -5.33 -24.08
CA GLU A 146 5.83 -6.45 -24.27
C GLU A 146 5.17 -7.77 -23.84
N ILE A 147 4.56 -7.79 -22.64
CA ILE A 147 3.91 -8.98 -22.07
C ILE A 147 2.67 -9.36 -22.87
N ALA A 148 1.82 -8.38 -23.22
CA ALA A 148 0.67 -8.59 -24.09
C ALA A 148 1.08 -9.21 -25.43
N GLY A 149 2.14 -8.69 -26.05
CA GLY A 149 2.73 -9.26 -27.27
C GLY A 149 3.22 -10.70 -27.08
N SER A 150 3.89 -11.01 -25.96
CA SER A 150 4.36 -12.37 -25.64
C SER A 150 3.22 -13.37 -25.43
N LEU A 151 2.06 -12.90 -24.96
CA LEU A 151 0.82 -13.67 -24.79
C LEU A 151 -0.04 -13.74 -26.06
N GLY A 152 0.35 -13.07 -27.15
CA GLY A 152 -0.48 -12.93 -28.36
C GLY A 152 -1.75 -12.07 -28.16
N LEU A 153 -1.84 -11.33 -27.08
CA LEU A 153 -2.97 -10.46 -26.75
C LEU A 153 -2.81 -9.09 -27.42
N ARG A 154 -3.93 -8.53 -27.86
CA ARG A 154 -4.00 -7.19 -28.45
C ARG A 154 -4.62 -6.25 -27.43
N VAL A 155 -3.77 -5.50 -26.74
CA VAL A 155 -4.13 -4.72 -25.54
C VAL A 155 -3.90 -3.23 -25.79
N SER A 156 -4.83 -2.40 -25.35
CA SER A 156 -4.70 -0.95 -25.29
C SER A 156 -4.30 -0.53 -23.87
N VAL A 157 -3.12 0.09 -23.73
CA VAL A 157 -2.54 0.49 -22.45
C VAL A 157 -2.44 2.01 -22.40
N ALA A 158 -3.22 2.64 -21.52
CA ALA A 158 -3.16 4.08 -21.27
C ALA A 158 -2.31 4.42 -20.05
N VAL A 159 -1.75 5.63 -20.05
CA VAL A 159 -1.01 6.22 -18.93
C VAL A 159 -1.65 7.54 -18.52
N ALA A 160 -1.62 7.84 -17.22
CA ALA A 160 -1.99 9.14 -16.67
C ALA A 160 -1.01 9.54 -15.56
N HIS A 161 -0.24 10.61 -15.73
CA HIS A 161 0.85 10.91 -14.81
C HIS A 161 1.18 12.40 -14.68
N GLU A 162 1.76 12.76 -13.53
CA GLU A 162 2.27 14.10 -13.24
C GLU A 162 3.40 14.51 -14.21
N VAL A 163 3.48 15.81 -14.52
CA VAL A 163 4.54 16.41 -15.33
C VAL A 163 4.97 17.76 -14.76
N ILE A 164 6.25 18.11 -14.95
CA ILE A 164 6.83 19.38 -14.51
C ILE A 164 6.92 20.33 -15.72
N ASP A 165 6.38 21.55 -15.61
CA ASP A 165 6.55 22.55 -16.67
C ASP A 165 7.95 23.18 -16.65
N THR A 166 8.84 22.57 -17.42
CA THR A 166 10.21 23.05 -17.68
C THR A 166 10.28 24.41 -18.39
N LYS A 167 9.15 24.99 -18.84
CA LYS A 167 9.10 26.37 -19.39
C LYS A 167 8.95 27.44 -18.32
N SER A 168 8.49 27.10 -17.11
CA SER A 168 8.29 28.03 -16.00
C SER A 168 9.60 28.62 -15.44
N GLY A 169 10.74 27.93 -15.64
CA GLY A 169 12.06 28.36 -15.21
C GLY A 169 12.36 28.19 -13.71
N ILE A 170 11.45 27.57 -12.93
CA ILE A 170 11.59 27.42 -11.47
C ILE A 170 12.22 26.06 -11.07
N LEU A 171 13.21 25.58 -11.83
CA LEU A 171 14.27 24.70 -11.32
C LEU A 171 15.52 24.77 -12.22
N GLY A 172 16.70 24.57 -11.61
CA GLY A 172 17.99 24.86 -12.26
C GLY A 172 18.82 23.63 -12.62
N HIS A 173 19.19 23.54 -13.90
CA HIS A 173 20.40 22.85 -14.40
C HIS A 173 20.65 21.37 -14.02
N ILE A 174 19.94 20.43 -14.65
CA ILE A 174 20.54 19.13 -15.03
C ILE A 174 20.26 18.84 -16.51
N ARG A 175 21.21 19.17 -17.40
CA ARG A 175 21.17 18.74 -18.82
C ARG A 175 22.09 17.52 -19.03
N GLY A 176 21.52 16.35 -19.33
CA GLY A 176 22.32 15.26 -19.93
C GLY A 176 21.89 13.82 -19.66
N SER A 177 20.75 13.37 -20.20
CA SER A 177 20.57 11.99 -20.68
C SER A 177 19.34 11.90 -21.59
N GLU A 178 19.21 10.83 -22.38
CA GLU A 178 18.13 10.64 -23.35
C GLU A 178 16.81 10.13 -22.72
N LYS A 179 16.72 10.05 -21.39
CA LYS A 179 15.50 9.70 -20.64
C LYS A 179 14.76 10.96 -20.16
N SER A 180 14.11 11.70 -21.07
CA SER A 180 13.43 12.98 -20.77
C SER A 180 12.07 12.86 -20.05
N TYR A 181 11.80 11.73 -19.38
CA TYR A 181 10.59 11.49 -18.58
C TYR A 181 10.88 11.41 -17.07
N LEU A 182 12.14 11.59 -16.66
CA LEU A 182 12.51 11.69 -15.25
C LEU A 182 11.84 12.93 -14.63
N SER A 183 10.91 12.73 -13.70
CA SER A 183 10.45 13.79 -12.80
C SER A 183 11.67 14.34 -12.06
N GLU A 184 12.05 15.60 -12.33
CA GLU A 184 13.26 16.20 -11.78
C GLU A 184 13.21 16.20 -10.23
N GLY A 185 14.14 15.47 -9.60
CA GLY A 185 14.16 15.26 -8.15
C GLY A 185 13.25 14.14 -7.60
N GLY A 186 12.51 13.43 -8.45
CA GLY A 186 11.61 12.34 -8.03
C GLY A 186 10.38 12.80 -7.23
N VAL A 187 9.99 14.06 -7.40
CA VAL A 187 8.79 14.64 -6.77
C VAL A 187 7.54 13.90 -7.25
N SER A 188 6.57 13.67 -6.36
CA SER A 188 5.31 13.01 -6.72
C SER A 188 4.11 13.47 -5.88
N THR A 189 2.99 13.78 -6.52
CA THR A 189 1.77 14.32 -5.91
C THR A 189 0.66 13.28 -5.82
N TYR A 190 -0.13 13.34 -4.74
CA TYR A 190 -1.40 12.63 -4.64
C TYR A 190 -2.44 13.27 -5.59
N LEU A 191 -2.41 12.86 -6.85
CA LEU A 191 -3.41 13.23 -7.86
C LEU A 191 -4.78 12.60 -7.53
N GLY A 192 -5.86 13.24 -7.99
CA GLY A 192 -7.23 12.72 -7.86
C GLY A 192 -7.62 11.73 -8.95
N ALA A 193 -8.92 11.44 -9.05
CA ALA A 193 -9.51 10.49 -9.99
C ALA A 193 -9.55 11.02 -11.44
N ALA A 194 -9.54 12.34 -11.63
CA ALA A 194 -9.73 12.98 -12.94
C ALA A 194 -8.78 12.49 -14.08
N PRO A 195 -7.47 12.25 -13.86
CA PRO A 195 -6.58 11.74 -14.91
C PRO A 195 -6.95 10.33 -15.40
N ILE A 196 -7.49 9.48 -14.52
CA ILE A 196 -7.96 8.13 -14.86
C ILE A 196 -9.32 8.22 -15.58
N VAL A 197 -10.22 9.10 -15.15
CA VAL A 197 -11.48 9.38 -15.85
C VAL A 197 -11.21 9.82 -17.28
N GLU A 198 -10.23 10.71 -17.50
CA GLU A 198 -9.85 11.12 -18.86
C GLU A 198 -9.38 9.93 -19.72
N CYS A 199 -8.54 9.04 -19.20
CA CYS A 199 -8.11 7.84 -19.93
C CYS A 199 -9.29 6.92 -20.29
N LEU A 200 -10.28 6.80 -19.42
CA LEU A 200 -11.52 6.05 -19.70
C LEU A 200 -12.40 6.75 -20.75
N GLU A 201 -12.43 8.09 -20.78
CA GLU A 201 -13.21 8.88 -21.74
C GLU A 201 -12.56 8.98 -23.12
N LYS A 202 -11.27 9.34 -23.21
CA LYS A 202 -10.52 9.46 -24.47
C LYS A 202 -10.24 8.09 -25.10
N TYR A 203 -9.79 7.11 -24.32
CA TYR A 203 -9.16 5.90 -24.90
C TYR A 203 -9.90 4.58 -24.63
N ARG A 204 -10.70 4.47 -23.57
CA ARG A 204 -11.37 3.22 -23.13
C ARG A 204 -10.40 2.02 -23.03
N ALA A 205 -9.20 2.27 -22.51
CA ALA A 205 -8.11 1.31 -22.49
C ALA A 205 -8.39 0.08 -21.61
N ASP A 206 -7.84 -1.07 -22.00
CA ASP A 206 -7.94 -2.33 -21.25
C ASP A 206 -7.08 -2.29 -19.98
N VAL A 207 -5.99 -1.52 -19.99
CA VAL A 207 -5.12 -1.24 -18.84
C VAL A 207 -4.89 0.26 -18.71
N ILE A 208 -4.97 0.81 -17.49
CA ILE A 208 -4.60 2.19 -17.15
C ILE A 208 -3.52 2.16 -16.06
N ILE A 209 -2.39 2.80 -16.33
CA ILE A 209 -1.24 2.88 -15.43
C ILE A 209 -1.01 4.34 -15.00
N THR A 210 -0.87 4.59 -13.71
CA THR A 210 -0.62 5.94 -13.18
C THR A 210 0.74 6.08 -12.51
N SER A 211 1.16 7.34 -12.31
CA SER A 211 2.10 7.71 -11.24
C SER A 211 1.41 7.60 -9.87
N ARG A 212 1.89 8.32 -8.84
CA ARG A 212 1.09 8.53 -7.64
C ARG A 212 -0.27 9.15 -7.99
N VAL A 213 -1.29 8.61 -7.33
CA VAL A 213 -2.65 9.12 -7.15
C VAL A 213 -3.00 8.91 -5.67
N ALA A 214 -4.17 9.39 -5.22
CA ALA A 214 -4.77 8.88 -3.99
C ALA A 214 -5.37 7.49 -4.19
N ASP A 215 -5.35 6.69 -3.12
CA ASP A 215 -5.50 5.24 -3.24
C ASP A 215 -6.96 4.88 -3.51
N ALA A 216 -7.88 5.42 -2.71
CA ALA A 216 -9.31 5.51 -3.00
C ALA A 216 -9.65 6.13 -4.39
N ALA A 217 -8.80 7.00 -4.97
CA ALA A 217 -9.09 7.64 -6.25
C ALA A 217 -8.94 6.68 -7.46
N LEU A 218 -8.13 5.62 -7.34
CA LEU A 218 -8.10 4.50 -8.29
C LEU A 218 -9.46 3.82 -8.44
N PHE A 219 -10.21 3.73 -7.32
CA PHE A 219 -11.54 3.14 -7.26
C PHE A 219 -12.63 4.15 -7.64
N LEU A 220 -12.51 5.42 -7.21
CA LEU A 220 -13.48 6.48 -7.52
C LEU A 220 -13.59 6.75 -9.04
N ALA A 221 -12.47 6.73 -9.76
CA ALA A 221 -12.44 7.05 -11.19
C ALA A 221 -13.39 6.21 -12.08
N PRO A 222 -13.40 4.86 -12.02
CA PRO A 222 -14.39 4.05 -12.74
C PRO A 222 -15.84 4.26 -12.27
N MET A 223 -16.08 4.66 -11.01
CA MET A 223 -17.44 5.05 -10.55
C MET A 223 -17.90 6.32 -11.25
N VAL A 224 -17.08 7.39 -11.19
CA VAL A 224 -17.33 8.66 -11.88
C VAL A 224 -17.54 8.42 -13.37
N TYR A 225 -16.69 7.61 -14.01
CA TYR A 225 -16.79 7.28 -15.42
C TYR A 225 -18.10 6.55 -15.78
N GLU A 226 -18.38 5.38 -15.19
CA GLU A 226 -19.51 4.54 -15.61
C GLU A 226 -20.87 5.07 -15.15
N LEU A 227 -20.94 5.66 -13.95
CA LEU A 227 -22.19 6.19 -13.39
C LEU A 227 -22.48 7.60 -13.92
N GLY A 228 -21.49 8.29 -14.49
CA GLY A 228 -21.68 9.60 -15.11
C GLY A 228 -21.78 10.75 -14.11
N TRP A 229 -21.20 10.60 -12.93
CA TRP A 229 -21.13 11.66 -11.91
C TRP A 229 -20.25 12.83 -12.37
N ASN A 230 -20.62 14.04 -12.02
CA ASN A 230 -19.82 15.24 -12.25
C ASN A 230 -19.03 15.62 -10.99
N TRP A 231 -18.05 16.53 -11.11
CA TRP A 231 -17.19 16.90 -9.98
C TRP A 231 -17.88 17.78 -8.92
N ASP A 232 -19.12 18.20 -9.17
CA ASP A 232 -20.03 18.85 -8.23
C ASP A 232 -21.10 17.91 -7.62
N ASP A 233 -21.16 16.63 -8.02
CA ASP A 233 -21.99 15.58 -7.40
C ASP A 233 -21.37 15.09 -6.06
N LEU A 234 -21.06 16.04 -5.17
CA LEU A 234 -20.21 15.83 -3.99
C LEU A 234 -20.70 14.74 -3.03
N LYS A 235 -22.01 14.47 -2.97
CA LYS A 235 -22.57 13.37 -2.16
C LYS A 235 -22.19 12.00 -2.74
N GLN A 236 -22.29 11.85 -4.05
CA GLN A 236 -21.89 10.66 -4.79
C GLN A 236 -20.38 10.48 -4.73
N LEU A 237 -19.60 11.56 -4.85
CA LEU A 237 -18.14 11.51 -4.65
C LEU A 237 -17.77 11.07 -3.23
N ALA A 238 -18.43 11.59 -2.18
CA ALA A 238 -18.16 11.20 -0.80
C ALA A 238 -18.46 9.71 -0.54
N GLN A 239 -19.57 9.18 -1.07
CA GLN A 239 -19.90 7.75 -0.99
C GLN A 239 -18.96 6.90 -1.88
N GLY A 240 -18.56 7.39 -3.05
CA GLY A 240 -17.59 6.71 -3.92
C GLY A 240 -16.19 6.63 -3.31
N SER A 241 -15.74 7.68 -2.62
CA SER A 241 -14.49 7.67 -1.87
C SER A 241 -14.57 6.82 -0.60
N LEU A 242 -15.74 6.72 0.06
CA LEU A 242 -15.97 5.70 1.10
C LEU A 242 -15.79 4.28 0.52
N ALA A 243 -16.37 4.01 -0.65
CA ALA A 243 -16.19 2.72 -1.33
C ALA A 243 -14.72 2.46 -1.68
N GLY A 244 -13.99 3.47 -2.16
CA GLY A 244 -12.55 3.36 -2.42
C GLY A 244 -11.73 3.08 -1.16
N HIS A 245 -11.97 3.82 -0.08
CA HIS A 245 -11.29 3.66 1.20
C HIS A 245 -11.58 2.31 1.90
N LEU A 246 -12.72 1.68 1.61
CA LEU A 246 -13.02 0.33 2.05
C LEU A 246 -12.40 -0.77 1.15
N LEU A 247 -12.04 -0.46 -0.11
CA LEU A 247 -11.46 -1.41 -1.06
C LEU A 247 -9.91 -1.37 -1.13
N GLU A 248 -9.29 -0.22 -0.86
CA GLU A 248 -7.85 -0.13 -0.63
C GLU A 248 -7.45 -1.03 0.57
N CYS A 249 -6.16 -1.33 0.72
CA CYS A 249 -5.66 -2.31 1.70
C CYS A 249 -6.19 -3.77 1.55
N GLY A 250 -7.11 -4.03 0.61
CA GLY A 250 -7.48 -5.37 0.16
C GLY A 250 -8.11 -6.25 1.26
N CYS A 251 -7.46 -7.36 1.59
CA CYS A 251 -8.02 -8.39 2.48
C CYS A 251 -8.28 -7.93 3.94
N GLN A 252 -7.92 -6.70 4.31
CA GLN A 252 -8.27 -6.13 5.63
C GLN A 252 -9.79 -6.06 5.83
N LEU A 253 -10.54 -5.63 4.81
CA LEU A 253 -12.01 -5.58 4.85
C LEU A 253 -12.66 -6.96 5.05
N THR A 254 -11.98 -8.03 4.62
CA THR A 254 -12.50 -9.40 4.55
C THR A 254 -11.89 -10.35 5.59
N GLY A 255 -11.36 -9.79 6.69
CA GLY A 255 -10.93 -10.56 7.87
C GLY A 255 -9.45 -10.94 7.91
N GLY A 256 -8.68 -10.64 6.86
CA GLY A 256 -7.23 -10.62 6.94
C GLY A 256 -6.79 -9.53 7.92
N TYR A 257 -5.74 -9.75 8.70
CA TYR A 257 -5.26 -8.81 9.74
C TYR A 257 -6.24 -8.46 10.88
N PHE A 258 -7.52 -8.87 10.81
CA PHE A 258 -8.53 -8.80 11.87
C PHE A 258 -8.52 -10.03 12.78
N MET A 259 -8.22 -11.21 12.20
CA MET A 259 -8.16 -12.49 12.92
C MET A 259 -7.21 -12.41 14.12
N HIS A 260 -7.69 -12.81 15.30
CA HIS A 260 -6.85 -13.10 16.44
C HIS A 260 -7.19 -14.47 17.04
N PRO A 261 -6.22 -15.41 17.17
CA PRO A 261 -6.50 -16.75 17.67
C PRO A 261 -7.06 -16.72 19.10
N GLY A 262 -8.16 -17.42 19.33
CA GLY A 262 -8.79 -17.53 20.66
C GLY A 262 -9.49 -16.26 21.18
N ASP A 263 -9.58 -15.19 20.38
CA ASP A 263 -10.42 -14.03 20.69
C ASP A 263 -11.89 -14.39 20.43
N LYS A 264 -12.75 -14.34 21.46
CA LYS A 264 -14.18 -14.67 21.39
C LYS A 264 -14.92 -13.98 20.22
N TYR A 265 -14.47 -12.79 19.81
CA TYR A 265 -15.11 -11.96 18.80
C TYR A 265 -14.35 -11.92 17.46
N ARG A 266 -13.09 -12.36 17.43
CA ARG A 266 -12.19 -12.25 16.26
C ARG A 266 -11.48 -13.55 15.85
N ASP A 267 -11.79 -14.69 16.47
CA ASP A 267 -11.28 -15.99 16.04
C ASP A 267 -11.79 -16.34 14.61
N ILE A 268 -10.87 -16.71 13.73
CA ILE A 268 -11.17 -17.18 12.36
C ILE A 268 -10.29 -18.41 12.12
N SER A 269 -10.91 -19.53 11.74
CA SER A 269 -10.20 -20.79 11.57
C SER A 269 -9.11 -20.68 10.50
N PHE A 270 -7.93 -21.26 10.75
CA PHE A 270 -6.80 -21.18 9.81
C PHE A 270 -7.11 -21.61 8.36
N PRO A 271 -7.95 -22.64 8.10
CA PRO A 271 -8.37 -22.97 6.73
C PRO A 271 -9.07 -21.82 5.99
N GLN A 272 -9.87 -21.00 6.69
CA GLN A 272 -10.53 -19.82 6.11
C GLN A 272 -9.55 -18.68 5.78
N LEU A 273 -8.32 -18.70 6.31
CA LEU A 273 -7.29 -17.71 6.01
C LEU A 273 -6.50 -18.06 4.74
N LEU A 274 -6.40 -19.35 4.39
CA LEU A 274 -5.68 -19.81 3.19
C LEU A 274 -6.29 -19.23 1.89
N ASP A 275 -7.61 -19.08 1.88
CA ASP A 275 -8.44 -18.63 0.76
C ASP A 275 -9.22 -17.33 1.06
N LEU A 276 -8.59 -16.41 1.80
CA LEU A 276 -9.06 -15.02 1.92
C LEU A 276 -9.31 -14.43 0.52
N SER A 277 -10.54 -13.97 0.28
CA SER A 277 -10.88 -13.18 -0.92
C SER A 277 -10.51 -11.74 -0.70
N LEU A 278 -9.83 -11.13 -1.68
CA LEU A 278 -9.84 -9.67 -1.81
C LEU A 278 -11.28 -9.16 -1.99
N PRO A 279 -11.60 -7.92 -1.57
CA PRO A 279 -12.94 -7.39 -1.66
C PRO A 279 -13.30 -6.90 -3.07
N TYR A 280 -14.59 -6.78 -3.33
CA TYR A 280 -15.14 -5.97 -4.42
C TYR A 280 -16.31 -5.14 -3.89
N ALA A 281 -16.74 -4.12 -4.64
CA ALA A 281 -17.95 -3.38 -4.33
C ALA A 281 -18.89 -3.31 -5.53
N GLU A 282 -20.18 -3.27 -5.22
CA GLU A 282 -21.27 -2.86 -6.10
C GLU A 282 -21.63 -1.41 -5.76
N ILE A 283 -21.49 -0.50 -6.72
CA ILE A 283 -21.83 0.92 -6.55
C ILE A 283 -22.91 1.29 -7.55
N SER A 284 -23.95 1.97 -7.07
CA SER A 284 -25.13 2.39 -7.84
C SER A 284 -25.10 3.89 -8.15
N TYR A 285 -25.80 4.29 -9.22
CA TYR A 285 -25.83 5.68 -9.71
C TYR A 285 -26.19 6.74 -8.66
N ASP A 286 -27.10 6.45 -7.74
CA ASP A 286 -27.53 7.36 -6.69
C ASP A 286 -26.55 7.42 -5.50
N GLY A 287 -25.56 6.53 -5.45
CA GLY A 287 -24.49 6.51 -4.46
C GLY A 287 -24.64 5.46 -3.35
N ASN A 288 -25.51 4.45 -3.49
CA ASN A 288 -25.47 3.31 -2.56
C ASN A 288 -24.25 2.44 -2.85
N VAL A 289 -23.56 2.04 -1.79
CA VAL A 289 -22.34 1.24 -1.81
C VAL A 289 -22.59 -0.07 -1.08
N CYS A 290 -22.38 -1.19 -1.74
CA CYS A 290 -22.35 -2.50 -1.10
C CYS A 290 -20.97 -3.13 -1.29
N VAL A 291 -20.18 -3.24 -0.22
CA VAL A 291 -18.94 -3.99 -0.24
C VAL A 291 -19.22 -5.49 -0.11
N ALA A 292 -18.34 -6.32 -0.66
CA ALA A 292 -18.55 -7.74 -0.82
C ALA A 292 -17.22 -8.52 -0.85
N LYS A 293 -17.30 -9.81 -0.53
CA LYS A 293 -16.24 -10.80 -0.79
C LYS A 293 -16.74 -11.85 -1.77
N ALA A 294 -15.86 -12.61 -2.41
CA ALA A 294 -16.28 -13.69 -3.29
C ALA A 294 -17.09 -14.75 -2.53
N GLU A 295 -18.16 -15.25 -3.14
CA GLU A 295 -18.92 -16.38 -2.59
C GLU A 295 -18.07 -17.66 -2.67
N GLY A 296 -18.26 -18.56 -1.70
CA GLY A 296 -17.41 -19.75 -1.52
C GLY A 296 -15.98 -19.48 -1.03
N SER A 297 -15.55 -18.23 -0.84
CA SER A 297 -14.22 -17.93 -0.29
C SER A 297 -14.14 -18.06 1.23
N GLY A 298 -12.91 -18.18 1.73
CA GLY A 298 -12.57 -17.88 3.12
C GLY A 298 -12.74 -16.40 3.49
N GLY A 299 -12.27 -16.02 4.67
CA GLY A 299 -12.46 -14.69 5.25
C GLY A 299 -13.84 -14.41 5.83
N VAL A 300 -13.96 -13.29 6.55
CA VAL A 300 -15.18 -12.79 7.21
C VAL A 300 -15.40 -11.35 6.78
N LEU A 301 -16.62 -10.99 6.39
CA LEU A 301 -17.01 -9.62 6.08
C LEU A 301 -18.21 -9.25 6.96
N ASN A 302 -18.02 -8.30 7.89
CA ASN A 302 -19.05 -7.86 8.82
C ASN A 302 -18.86 -6.38 9.22
N ALA A 303 -19.69 -5.87 10.13
CA ALA A 303 -19.59 -4.48 10.59
C ALA A 303 -18.24 -4.16 11.27
N ASN A 304 -17.63 -5.12 11.97
CA ASN A 304 -16.36 -4.94 12.69
C ASN A 304 -15.16 -4.86 11.74
N THR A 305 -15.11 -5.70 10.70
CA THR A 305 -14.04 -5.62 9.67
C THR A 305 -14.18 -4.36 8.82
N CYS A 306 -15.43 -3.92 8.54
CA CYS A 306 -15.69 -2.63 7.91
C CYS A 306 -15.32 -1.44 8.81
N ALA A 307 -15.55 -1.52 10.12
CA ALA A 307 -15.22 -0.48 11.09
C ALA A 307 -13.71 -0.35 11.32
N GLU A 308 -12.96 -1.46 11.33
CA GLU A 308 -11.50 -1.42 11.36
C GLU A 308 -10.91 -0.76 10.10
N GLN A 309 -11.40 -1.12 8.91
CA GLN A 309 -10.94 -0.52 7.66
C GLN A 309 -11.35 0.96 7.54
N LEU A 310 -12.57 1.33 7.93
CA LEU A 310 -13.08 2.72 7.91
C LEU A 310 -12.21 3.72 8.69
N LEU A 311 -11.50 3.25 9.71
CA LEU A 311 -10.66 4.08 10.57
C LEU A 311 -9.17 3.85 10.34
N TYR A 312 -8.77 2.98 9.41
CA TYR A 312 -7.37 2.74 9.11
C TYR A 312 -6.74 3.96 8.41
N GLU A 313 -5.62 4.49 8.94
CA GLU A 313 -4.95 5.70 8.44
C GLU A 313 -5.79 6.99 8.40
N VAL A 314 -6.94 7.02 9.09
CA VAL A 314 -7.80 8.21 9.21
C VAL A 314 -7.30 9.13 10.33
N GLY A 315 -7.03 10.39 9.98
CA GLY A 315 -6.74 11.47 10.93
C GLY A 315 -8.01 11.99 11.61
N ASN A 316 -8.58 13.07 11.08
CA ASN A 316 -9.88 13.56 11.53
C ASN A 316 -11.02 12.91 10.71
N PRO A 317 -11.87 12.05 11.28
CA PRO A 317 -12.97 11.41 10.56
C PRO A 317 -14.07 12.39 10.13
N SER A 318 -14.18 13.59 10.71
CA SER A 318 -15.12 14.63 10.24
C SER A 318 -14.62 15.40 9.00
N ALA A 319 -13.35 15.20 8.62
CA ALA A 319 -12.70 15.88 7.50
C ALA A 319 -11.56 15.00 6.94
N TYR A 320 -11.89 13.79 6.51
CA TYR A 320 -10.95 12.91 5.82
C TYR A 320 -10.67 13.49 4.42
N ILE A 321 -9.43 13.92 4.18
CA ILE A 321 -9.04 14.70 3.01
C ILE A 321 -8.62 13.77 1.87
N THR A 322 -9.36 13.78 0.76
CA THR A 322 -8.93 13.21 -0.53
C THR A 322 -8.78 14.30 -1.59
N PRO A 323 -8.00 14.09 -2.68
CA PRO A 323 -7.85 15.07 -3.75
C PRO A 323 -9.15 15.44 -4.49
N ASP A 324 -10.19 14.60 -4.42
CA ASP A 324 -11.45 14.79 -5.16
C ASP A 324 -12.59 15.31 -4.27
N VAL A 325 -12.57 15.03 -2.96
CA VAL A 325 -13.59 15.45 -1.97
C VAL A 325 -13.04 15.34 -0.54
N ILE A 326 -13.44 16.24 0.37
CA ILE A 326 -13.21 16.08 1.82
C ILE A 326 -14.48 15.52 2.45
N ILE A 327 -14.32 14.47 3.25
CA ILE A 327 -15.41 13.56 3.64
C ILE A 327 -15.61 13.61 5.15
N ASP A 328 -16.86 13.68 5.59
CA ASP A 328 -17.26 13.37 6.96
C ASP A 328 -17.73 11.91 7.01
N LEU A 329 -16.96 11.10 7.74
CA LEU A 329 -17.15 9.67 7.99
C LEU A 329 -17.82 9.39 9.34
N GLN A 330 -18.07 10.40 10.19
CA GLN A 330 -18.55 10.18 11.56
C GLN A 330 -19.94 9.51 11.62
N ASP A 331 -20.78 9.73 10.62
CA ASP A 331 -22.13 9.16 10.49
C ASP A 331 -22.17 7.85 9.68
N VAL A 332 -21.02 7.27 9.30
CA VAL A 332 -20.99 6.03 8.50
C VAL A 332 -21.50 4.83 9.31
N THR A 333 -22.36 4.04 8.68
CA THR A 333 -23.00 2.84 9.24
C THR A 333 -22.80 1.63 8.31
N PHE A 334 -22.79 0.43 8.90
CA PHE A 334 -22.65 -0.83 8.20
C PHE A 334 -23.82 -1.77 8.47
N HIS A 335 -24.46 -2.24 7.40
CA HIS A 335 -25.63 -3.12 7.46
C HIS A 335 -25.34 -4.42 6.69
N PRO A 336 -25.01 -5.53 7.37
CA PRO A 336 -24.81 -6.82 6.73
C PRO A 336 -26.08 -7.30 6.00
N LEU A 337 -25.94 -7.56 4.70
CA LEU A 337 -26.99 -8.12 3.85
C LEU A 337 -26.87 -9.65 3.72
N SER A 338 -25.66 -10.18 3.83
CA SER A 338 -25.34 -11.61 3.89
C SER A 338 -23.96 -11.82 4.54
N SER A 339 -23.52 -13.07 4.67
CA SER A 339 -22.15 -13.43 5.08
C SER A 339 -21.05 -12.95 4.11
N SER A 340 -21.42 -12.45 2.93
CA SER A 340 -20.49 -12.01 1.89
C SER A 340 -20.81 -10.62 1.31
N LYS A 341 -21.79 -9.88 1.86
CA LYS A 341 -22.18 -8.53 1.40
C LYS A 341 -22.61 -7.63 2.57
N VAL A 342 -22.09 -6.40 2.62
CA VAL A 342 -22.42 -5.36 3.61
C VAL A 342 -22.76 -4.06 2.88
N LEU A 343 -23.91 -3.47 3.20
CA LEU A 343 -24.30 -2.13 2.75
C LEU A 343 -23.60 -1.07 3.61
N CYS A 344 -23.02 -0.05 2.94
CA CYS A 344 -22.29 1.05 3.56
C CYS A 344 -23.01 2.37 3.24
N THR A 345 -23.39 3.13 4.28
CA THR A 345 -24.08 4.42 4.11
C THR A 345 -23.60 5.44 5.13
N GLY A 346 -23.82 6.73 4.87
CA GLY A 346 -23.62 7.81 5.84
C GLY A 346 -22.40 8.69 5.60
N ALA A 347 -21.52 8.34 4.65
CA ALA A 347 -20.48 9.26 4.20
C ALA A 347 -21.10 10.42 3.40
N LYS A 348 -20.57 11.61 3.61
CA LYS A 348 -21.09 12.87 3.06
C LYS A 348 -19.94 13.89 2.93
N PRO A 349 -20.11 14.98 2.15
CA PRO A 349 -19.13 16.07 2.13
C PRO A 349 -18.95 16.69 3.52
N SER A 350 -17.72 17.03 3.87
CA SER A 350 -17.41 17.83 5.06
C SER A 350 -17.82 19.30 4.86
N ALA A 351 -17.63 20.14 5.87
CA ALA A 351 -17.94 21.58 5.81
C ALA A 351 -17.05 22.33 4.80
N VAL A 352 -15.82 21.87 4.61
CA VAL A 352 -14.98 22.19 3.44
C VAL A 352 -15.20 21.07 2.44
N LEU A 353 -15.50 21.38 1.19
CA LEU A 353 -15.98 20.39 0.21
C LEU A 353 -14.85 19.66 -0.53
N VAL A 354 -13.78 20.38 -0.86
CA VAL A 354 -12.61 19.92 -1.61
C VAL A 354 -11.36 20.65 -1.09
N PRO A 355 -10.15 20.06 -1.14
CA PRO A 355 -8.95 20.76 -0.70
C PRO A 355 -8.40 21.68 -1.80
N ASP A 356 -8.00 22.90 -1.45
CA ASP A 356 -7.41 23.88 -2.39
C ASP A 356 -6.01 23.45 -2.88
N LYS A 357 -5.27 22.75 -2.01
CA LYS A 357 -3.91 22.26 -2.23
C LYS A 357 -3.87 20.73 -2.23
N LEU A 358 -2.96 20.16 -3.01
CA LEU A 358 -2.67 18.73 -3.02
C LEU A 358 -1.43 18.41 -2.17
N LEU A 359 -1.41 17.20 -1.60
CA LEU A 359 -0.24 16.66 -0.91
C LEU A 359 0.80 16.20 -1.94
N GLN A 360 1.98 16.81 -1.89
CA GLN A 360 3.14 16.44 -2.69
C GLN A 360 4.25 15.89 -1.79
N LEU A 361 4.91 14.86 -2.29
CA LEU A 361 6.01 14.13 -1.65
C LEU A 361 7.32 14.47 -2.37
N VAL A 362 8.32 14.93 -1.62
CA VAL A 362 9.65 15.28 -2.13
C VAL A 362 10.69 14.31 -1.54
N PRO A 363 11.38 13.50 -2.36
CA PRO A 363 12.45 12.63 -1.87
C PRO A 363 13.62 13.41 -1.27
N LYS A 364 14.01 13.02 -0.06
CA LYS A 364 15.06 13.70 0.72
C LYS A 364 15.95 12.67 1.40
N ASP A 365 17.26 12.92 1.36
CA ASP A 365 18.24 12.06 2.01
C ASP A 365 18.05 12.08 3.53
N CYS A 366 17.81 10.92 4.14
CA CYS A 366 17.67 10.76 5.59
C CYS A 366 18.88 10.01 6.19
N GLY A 367 20.04 10.12 5.53
CA GLY A 367 21.27 9.44 5.93
C GLY A 367 21.25 7.93 5.63
N TRP A 368 21.80 7.15 6.56
CA TRP A 368 22.10 5.73 6.40
C TRP A 368 21.69 4.95 7.64
N LYS A 369 20.80 3.98 7.47
CA LYS A 369 20.47 3.01 8.52
C LYS A 369 21.46 1.85 8.48
N GLY A 370 22.12 1.59 9.59
CA GLY A 370 22.91 0.38 9.83
C GLY A 370 22.21 -0.51 10.85
N TRP A 371 22.40 -1.82 10.77
CA TRP A 371 21.84 -2.78 11.73
C TRP A 371 22.75 -3.96 12.02
N GLY A 372 22.51 -4.59 13.17
CA GLY A 372 23.08 -5.87 13.54
C GLY A 372 22.16 -6.69 14.43
N GLU A 373 22.28 -8.01 14.32
CA GLU A 373 21.57 -9.00 15.12
C GLU A 373 22.51 -10.12 15.58
N ILE A 374 22.36 -10.61 16.82
CA ILE A 374 23.07 -11.79 17.35
C ILE A 374 22.17 -12.56 18.31
N SER A 375 22.17 -13.89 18.25
CA SER A 375 21.39 -14.73 19.16
C SER A 375 22.22 -15.23 20.35
N TYR A 376 21.57 -15.34 21.52
CA TYR A 376 22.09 -15.96 22.74
C TYR A 376 21.05 -16.94 23.31
N GLY A 377 21.45 -18.18 23.56
CA GLY A 377 20.58 -19.21 24.15
C GLY A 377 21.07 -19.70 25.51
N GLY A 378 20.13 -20.12 26.37
CA GLY A 378 20.38 -20.69 27.69
C GLY A 378 20.71 -19.65 28.76
N PHE A 379 21.13 -20.15 29.94
CA PHE A 379 21.35 -19.37 31.17
C PHE A 379 21.93 -17.97 30.94
N GLU A 380 21.26 -16.95 31.49
CA GLU A 380 21.69 -15.54 31.47
C GLU A 380 21.89 -14.96 30.05
N CYS A 381 21.16 -15.45 29.04
CA CYS A 381 21.21 -14.92 27.67
C CYS A 381 20.92 -13.41 27.61
N ILE A 382 20.00 -12.91 28.43
CA ILE A 382 19.67 -11.48 28.55
C ILE A 382 20.86 -10.67 29.09
N LYS A 383 21.62 -11.18 30.09
CA LYS A 383 22.82 -10.49 30.58
C LYS A 383 23.95 -10.50 29.54
N ARG A 384 24.04 -11.57 28.74
CA ARG A 384 24.96 -11.63 27.59
C ARG A 384 24.57 -10.64 26.49
N ALA A 385 23.29 -10.46 26.17
CA ALA A 385 22.83 -9.40 25.28
C ALA A 385 23.16 -7.99 25.80
N LYS A 386 22.94 -7.70 27.09
CA LYS A 386 23.33 -6.41 27.70
C LYS A 386 24.83 -6.13 27.56
N ALA A 387 25.67 -7.14 27.80
CA ALA A 387 27.11 -7.01 27.63
C ALA A 387 27.54 -6.84 26.15
N ALA A 388 26.84 -7.48 25.21
CA ALA A 388 27.08 -7.31 23.78
C ALA A 388 26.65 -5.92 23.27
N GLU A 389 25.50 -5.41 23.72
CA GLU A 389 25.07 -4.03 23.44
C GLU A 389 26.09 -3.03 23.97
N PHE A 390 26.50 -3.17 25.24
CA PHE A 390 27.50 -2.32 25.88
C PHE A 390 28.80 -2.25 25.06
N LEU A 391 29.34 -3.39 24.62
CA LEU A 391 30.56 -3.44 23.82
C LEU A 391 30.41 -2.71 22.48
N VAL A 392 29.34 -2.98 21.71
CA VAL A 392 29.11 -2.29 20.42
C VAL A 392 28.92 -0.78 20.62
N ARG A 393 28.23 -0.38 21.70
CA ARG A 393 28.09 1.04 22.06
C ARG A 393 29.43 1.67 22.43
N SER A 394 30.29 0.99 23.19
CA SER A 394 31.63 1.49 23.55
C SER A 394 32.54 1.61 22.33
N TRP A 395 32.62 0.60 21.46
CA TRP A 395 33.44 0.65 20.24
C TRP A 395 32.98 1.76 19.28
N MET A 396 31.66 1.97 19.14
CA MET A 396 31.14 3.08 18.35
C MET A 396 31.45 4.46 18.95
N GLU A 397 31.47 4.59 20.28
CA GLU A 397 31.85 5.84 20.96
C GLU A 397 33.36 6.11 20.88
N GLU A 398 34.18 5.06 20.91
CA GLU A 398 35.65 5.12 20.77
C GLU A 398 36.07 5.62 19.38
N VAL A 399 35.40 5.12 18.33
CA VAL A 399 35.68 5.52 16.93
C VAL A 399 34.97 6.84 16.57
N PHE A 400 33.74 7.05 17.07
CA PHE A 400 32.92 8.24 16.77
C PHE A 400 32.22 8.78 18.03
N PRO A 401 32.88 9.66 18.80
CA PRO A 401 32.29 10.26 20.01
C PRO A 401 30.94 10.92 19.74
N GLY A 402 29.98 10.67 20.63
CA GLY A 402 28.63 11.21 20.62
C GLY A 402 27.60 10.41 19.82
N VAL A 403 27.95 9.40 19.01
CA VAL A 403 26.98 8.74 18.10
C VAL A 403 25.94 7.86 18.80
N ASN A 404 26.12 7.52 20.08
CA ASN A 404 25.28 6.54 20.77
C ASN A 404 23.78 6.87 20.82
N HIS A 405 23.40 8.16 20.82
CA HIS A 405 22.01 8.61 20.78
C HIS A 405 21.25 8.21 19.50
N ARG A 406 21.98 7.80 18.45
CA ARG A 406 21.44 7.37 17.16
C ARG A 406 21.10 5.88 17.11
N ILE A 407 21.61 5.09 18.06
CA ILE A 407 21.51 3.63 18.10
C ILE A 407 20.43 3.22 19.12
N LEU A 408 19.43 2.48 18.67
CA LEU A 408 18.46 1.77 19.50
C LEU A 408 18.80 0.28 19.57
N SER A 409 18.30 -0.39 20.60
CA SER A 409 18.49 -1.83 20.84
C SER A 409 17.18 -2.51 21.21
N TYR A 410 17.10 -3.82 20.94
CA TYR A 410 15.93 -4.65 21.22
C TYR A 410 16.36 -6.05 21.64
N ILE A 411 15.66 -6.62 22.61
CA ILE A 411 15.66 -8.07 22.85
C ILE A 411 14.41 -8.64 22.17
N ILE A 412 14.61 -9.58 21.26
CA ILE A 412 13.56 -10.28 20.52
C ILE A 412 13.60 -11.76 20.95
N GLY A 413 12.48 -12.35 21.36
CA GLY A 413 12.45 -13.81 21.50
C GLY A 413 11.22 -14.42 22.15
N LEU A 414 10.66 -15.39 21.45
CA LEU A 414 10.11 -16.63 21.97
C LEU A 414 10.68 -17.71 21.04
N ASP A 415 11.50 -18.62 21.55
CA ASP A 415 12.20 -19.66 20.77
C ASP A 415 13.09 -19.11 19.63
N SER A 416 13.89 -18.08 19.94
CA SER A 416 14.82 -17.35 19.05
C SER A 416 16.07 -18.15 18.61
N VAL A 417 16.32 -19.33 19.19
CA VAL A 417 17.43 -20.23 18.82
C VAL A 417 16.92 -21.66 18.50
N LYS A 418 15.79 -22.09 19.07
CA LYS A 418 15.19 -23.39 18.73
C LYS A 418 14.61 -23.39 17.31
N ALA A 419 15.11 -24.25 16.45
CA ALA A 419 14.40 -24.63 15.23
C ALA A 419 13.29 -25.64 15.57
N THR A 420 12.09 -25.17 15.88
CA THR A 420 10.92 -26.03 16.10
C THR A 420 10.40 -26.61 14.78
N SER A 421 10.38 -27.95 14.66
CA SER A 421 9.60 -28.64 13.62
C SER A 421 8.12 -28.69 14.02
N ILE A 422 7.23 -28.82 13.03
CA ILE A 422 5.77 -28.69 13.20
C ILE A 422 5.17 -29.83 14.05
N ASP A 423 5.83 -30.99 14.10
CA ASP A 423 5.29 -32.19 14.77
C ASP A 423 5.43 -32.19 16.31
N ASP A 424 6.31 -31.34 16.88
CA ASP A 424 6.79 -31.49 18.27
C ASP A 424 5.90 -30.82 19.35
N SER A 425 4.59 -31.06 19.22
CA SER A 425 3.51 -30.55 20.09
C SER A 425 3.63 -30.89 21.59
N ALA A 426 4.56 -31.76 21.98
CA ALA A 426 4.77 -32.23 23.35
C ALA A 426 5.80 -31.41 24.17
N SER A 427 6.53 -30.48 23.56
CA SER A 427 7.76 -29.91 24.14
C SER A 427 7.60 -28.57 24.91
N TRP A 428 6.40 -27.98 24.93
CA TRP A 428 6.09 -26.66 25.54
C TRP A 428 6.45 -26.51 27.05
N GLY A 429 6.70 -27.61 27.76
CA GLY A 429 6.95 -27.62 29.21
C GLY A 429 8.28 -27.05 29.70
N LYS A 430 9.21 -26.64 28.81
CA LYS A 430 10.46 -25.96 29.20
C LYS A 430 10.76 -24.74 28.33
N VAL A 431 10.48 -23.57 28.89
CA VAL A 431 11.02 -22.29 28.44
C VAL A 431 12.52 -22.25 28.76
N SER A 432 13.33 -22.76 27.84
CA SER A 432 14.75 -22.41 27.76
C SER A 432 14.83 -20.97 27.26
N GLU A 433 15.27 -20.05 28.10
CA GLU A 433 15.45 -18.65 27.70
C GLU A 433 16.44 -18.56 26.52
N ASP A 434 15.95 -18.15 25.36
CA ASP A 434 16.75 -17.77 24.21
C ASP A 434 16.24 -16.46 23.62
N ILE A 435 17.16 -15.66 23.10
CA ILE A 435 16.88 -14.31 22.62
C ILE A 435 17.77 -13.97 21.43
N ARG A 436 17.36 -12.95 20.68
CA ARG A 436 18.13 -12.29 19.64
C ARG A 436 18.23 -10.81 20.01
N LEU A 437 19.45 -10.36 20.29
CA LEU A 437 19.77 -8.93 20.40
C LEU A 437 19.73 -8.36 18.97
N ARG A 438 18.92 -7.33 18.76
CA ARG A 438 18.90 -6.49 17.55
C ARG A 438 19.35 -5.09 17.93
N MET A 439 20.16 -4.44 17.11
CA MET A 439 20.49 -3.03 17.24
C MET A 439 20.36 -2.32 15.88
N ASP A 440 19.79 -1.12 15.89
CA ASP A 440 19.52 -0.30 14.71
C ASP A 440 20.03 1.12 14.95
N GLY A 441 20.85 1.64 14.04
CA GLY A 441 21.36 3.02 14.10
C GLY A 441 21.04 3.80 12.83
N LEU A 442 20.62 5.06 12.97
CA LEU A 442 20.41 6.00 11.85
C LEU A 442 21.48 7.10 11.87
N PHE A 443 22.40 7.07 10.92
CA PHE A 443 23.59 7.93 10.89
C PHE A 443 23.54 8.88 9.68
N GLU A 444 24.07 10.09 9.79
CA GLU A 444 24.22 11.00 8.63
C GLU A 444 25.19 10.44 7.59
N LEU A 445 26.34 9.92 8.04
CA LEU A 445 27.41 9.44 7.18
C LEU A 445 27.33 7.93 6.96
N ARG A 446 27.64 7.51 5.72
CA ARG A 446 27.64 6.10 5.30
C ARG A 446 28.66 5.28 6.09
N GLU A 447 29.78 5.92 6.37
CA GLU A 447 30.97 5.39 7.04
C GLU A 447 30.61 4.93 8.46
N HIS A 448 29.77 5.69 9.17
CA HIS A 448 29.28 5.33 10.50
C HIS A 448 28.37 4.09 10.45
N ALA A 449 27.47 4.00 9.46
CA ALA A 449 26.59 2.83 9.28
C ALA A 449 27.37 1.57 8.89
N ILE A 450 28.42 1.70 8.07
CA ILE A 450 29.33 0.62 7.71
C ILE A 450 30.15 0.17 8.94
N GLN A 451 30.68 1.11 9.72
CA GLN A 451 31.47 0.76 10.90
C GLN A 451 30.60 0.14 11.99
N PHE A 452 29.38 0.62 12.21
CA PHE A 452 28.42 -0.01 13.12
C PHE A 452 28.16 -1.48 12.78
N ALA A 453 27.97 -1.80 11.49
CA ALA A 453 27.85 -3.18 11.05
C ALA A 453 29.14 -4.01 11.29
N ARG A 454 30.33 -3.39 11.24
CA ARG A 454 31.61 -4.04 11.55
C ARG A 454 31.80 -4.29 13.05
N GLU A 455 31.59 -3.28 13.90
CA GLU A 455 31.68 -3.43 15.36
C GLU A 455 30.69 -4.48 15.87
N PHE A 456 29.47 -4.50 15.32
CA PHE A 456 28.50 -5.54 15.62
C PHE A 456 29.00 -6.93 15.16
N THR A 457 29.63 -7.04 13.98
CA THR A 457 30.21 -8.30 13.49
C THR A 457 31.40 -8.76 14.35
N ALA A 458 32.16 -7.83 14.96
CA ALA A 458 33.29 -8.16 15.85
C ALA A 458 32.88 -8.91 17.13
N LEU A 459 31.59 -8.93 17.48
CA LEU A 459 31.05 -9.75 18.58
C LEU A 459 31.31 -11.25 18.42
N TYR A 460 31.55 -11.77 17.21
CA TYR A 460 31.87 -13.20 17.00
C TYR A 460 33.11 -13.67 17.79
N THR A 461 34.10 -12.81 17.96
CA THR A 461 35.38 -13.13 18.63
C THR A 461 35.64 -12.30 19.88
N ASN A 462 35.00 -11.13 19.99
CA ASN A 462 35.23 -10.16 21.06
C ASN A 462 33.99 -9.99 21.97
N GLY A 463 32.87 -10.65 21.64
CA GLY A 463 31.62 -10.55 22.38
C GLY A 463 31.45 -11.61 23.48
N PRO A 464 30.35 -11.53 24.26
CA PRO A 464 30.02 -12.49 25.31
C PRO A 464 29.87 -13.93 24.81
N ALA A 465 30.22 -14.89 25.68
CA ALA A 465 30.32 -16.31 25.33
C ALA A 465 28.99 -16.92 24.82
N GLY A 466 29.09 -17.70 23.74
CA GLY A 466 27.94 -18.40 23.14
C GLY A 466 26.97 -17.49 22.39
N GLY A 467 27.45 -16.38 21.84
CA GLY A 467 26.74 -15.60 20.83
C GLY A 467 26.94 -16.19 19.43
N GLY A 468 25.92 -16.11 18.57
CA GLY A 468 26.02 -16.64 17.21
C GLY A 468 24.90 -16.20 16.26
N GLY A 469 25.00 -16.62 15.00
CA GLY A 469 24.02 -16.31 13.96
C GLY A 469 23.93 -14.81 13.64
N ILE A 470 25.09 -14.14 13.51
CA ILE A 470 25.12 -12.69 13.26
C ILE A 470 24.54 -12.38 11.88
N SER A 471 23.63 -11.41 11.82
CA SER A 471 23.17 -10.78 10.59
C SER A 471 23.33 -9.27 10.70
N THR A 472 24.02 -8.65 9.74
CA THR A 472 24.30 -7.21 9.72
C THR A 472 24.04 -6.62 8.33
N GLY A 473 23.88 -5.31 8.26
CA GLY A 473 23.72 -4.62 6.98
C GLY A 473 23.63 -3.11 7.13
N HIS A 474 23.61 -2.41 5.99
CA HIS A 474 23.38 -0.98 5.92
C HIS A 474 22.64 -0.62 4.63
N LYS A 475 21.82 0.43 4.66
CA LYS A 475 21.23 1.05 3.46
C LYS A 475 21.08 2.56 3.64
N LYS A 476 21.10 3.31 2.54
CA LYS A 476 20.66 4.70 2.54
C LYS A 476 19.15 4.71 2.82
N GLU A 477 18.69 5.61 3.68
CA GLU A 477 17.25 5.84 3.89
C GLU A 477 16.86 7.14 3.17
N ILE A 478 15.72 7.09 2.46
CA ILE A 478 15.12 8.25 1.79
C ILE A 478 13.78 8.52 2.49
N VAL A 479 13.63 9.71 3.04
CA VAL A 479 12.35 10.20 3.57
C VAL A 479 11.60 10.95 2.48
N LEU A 480 10.27 10.93 2.53
CA LEU A 480 9.43 11.73 1.66
C LEU A 480 8.91 12.93 2.45
N GLU A 481 9.53 14.10 2.21
CA GLU A 481 9.13 15.35 2.82
C GLU A 481 7.79 15.80 2.24
N LYS A 482 6.85 16.18 3.12
CA LYS A 482 5.45 16.42 2.78
C LYS A 482 5.17 17.91 2.67
N GLN A 483 4.70 18.35 1.49
CA GLN A 483 4.31 19.74 1.25
C GLN A 483 2.93 19.85 0.60
N LEU A 484 2.28 21.01 0.75
CA LEU A 484 0.96 21.31 0.18
C LEU A 484 1.09 22.32 -0.95
N VAL A 485 0.74 21.92 -2.18
CA VAL A 485 0.93 22.71 -3.40
C VAL A 485 -0.41 23.02 -4.06
N ASP A 486 -0.59 24.25 -4.54
CA ASP A 486 -1.83 24.69 -5.18
C ASP A 486 -2.09 23.97 -6.51
N ARG A 487 -3.35 23.59 -6.74
CA ARG A 487 -3.79 22.75 -7.87
C ARG A 487 -3.38 23.24 -9.26
N GLU A 488 -3.22 24.54 -9.45
CA GLU A 488 -2.80 25.15 -10.71
C GLU A 488 -1.33 24.86 -11.07
N HIS A 489 -0.47 24.62 -10.08
CA HIS A 489 0.94 24.29 -10.28
C HIS A 489 1.20 22.80 -10.50
N ILE A 490 0.25 21.92 -10.13
CA ILE A 490 0.35 20.48 -10.37
C ILE A 490 -0.26 20.14 -11.72
N LEU A 491 0.59 19.75 -12.66
CA LEU A 491 0.22 19.40 -14.02
C LEU A 491 0.32 17.88 -14.25
N TRP A 492 -0.52 17.37 -15.14
CA TRP A 492 -0.53 15.97 -15.56
C TRP A 492 -0.82 15.85 -17.06
N ARG A 493 -0.48 14.69 -17.63
CA ARG A 493 -0.78 14.31 -19.01
C ARG A 493 -1.43 12.93 -19.05
N SER A 494 -2.23 12.68 -20.08
CA SER A 494 -2.69 11.34 -20.46
C SER A 494 -2.00 10.86 -21.74
N GLY A 495 -2.18 9.59 -22.10
CA GLY A 495 -1.75 9.05 -23.40
C GLY A 495 -2.03 7.56 -23.52
N VAL A 496 -2.00 7.01 -24.74
CA VAL A 496 -2.29 5.59 -25.00
C VAL A 496 -1.35 4.99 -26.04
N LYS A 497 -1.09 3.69 -25.91
CA LYS A 497 -0.41 2.85 -26.91
C LYS A 497 -1.14 1.51 -27.02
N GLN A 498 -0.97 0.81 -28.14
CA GLN A 498 -1.59 -0.49 -28.40
C GLN A 498 -0.59 -1.49 -28.96
N THR A 499 -0.80 -2.78 -28.72
CA THR A 499 0.06 -3.85 -29.25
C THR A 499 0.05 -3.84 -30.79
N LEU A 500 1.21 -3.58 -31.41
CA LEU A 500 1.38 -3.64 -32.86
C LEU A 500 1.28 -5.09 -33.35
N VAL A 501 0.24 -5.40 -34.12
CA VAL A 501 0.08 -6.72 -34.73
C VAL A 501 1.03 -6.85 -35.91
N ILE A 502 2.19 -7.46 -35.67
CA ILE A 502 3.02 -8.01 -36.74
C ILE A 502 2.20 -9.13 -37.40
N LYS A 503 1.73 -8.89 -38.62
CA LYS A 503 1.25 -9.97 -39.49
C LYS A 503 2.44 -10.84 -39.88
N SER A 504 2.65 -11.93 -39.16
CA SER A 504 3.45 -13.03 -39.69
C SER A 504 2.81 -13.51 -41.00
N HIS A 505 3.60 -13.57 -42.07
CA HIS A 505 3.19 -14.26 -43.29
C HIS A 505 3.01 -15.75 -43.02
N ASP A 506 2.15 -16.40 -43.79
CA ASP A 506 1.90 -17.85 -43.72
C ASP A 506 3.19 -18.67 -43.82
N GLN A 507 3.68 -19.12 -42.66
CA GLN A 507 4.49 -20.32 -42.51
C GLN A 507 3.85 -21.15 -41.40
N GLY A 508 3.33 -22.32 -41.78
CA GLY A 508 2.49 -23.15 -40.91
C GLY A 508 3.25 -23.75 -39.73
N ILE A 509 3.27 -23.05 -38.60
CA ILE A 509 3.70 -23.61 -37.31
C ILE A 509 2.57 -24.48 -36.76
N CYS A 510 2.92 -25.68 -36.32
CA CYS A 510 1.95 -26.74 -36.01
C CYS A 510 1.07 -26.40 -34.79
N SER A 511 -0.23 -26.74 -34.86
CA SER A 511 -1.21 -26.52 -33.78
C SER A 511 -1.01 -27.50 -32.61
N LYS A 512 0.13 -27.39 -31.92
CA LYS A 512 0.50 -28.22 -30.76
C LYS A 512 1.07 -27.46 -29.56
N ASP A 513 1.56 -26.23 -29.75
CA ASP A 513 2.13 -25.45 -28.64
C ASP A 513 1.11 -24.54 -27.92
N LEU A 514 -0.02 -24.16 -28.54
CA LEU A 514 -1.13 -23.49 -27.84
C LEU A 514 -1.69 -24.31 -26.65
N ALA A 515 -1.55 -25.64 -26.70
CA ALA A 515 -1.99 -26.52 -25.62
C ALA A 515 -1.18 -26.32 -24.31
N LYS A 516 0.06 -25.81 -24.40
CA LYS A 516 0.94 -25.64 -23.22
C LYS A 516 0.59 -24.41 -22.38
N THR A 517 -0.12 -23.43 -22.95
CA THR A 517 -0.57 -22.24 -22.20
C THR A 517 -1.79 -22.56 -21.34
N ASN A 518 -2.73 -23.36 -21.86
CA ASN A 518 -3.89 -23.84 -21.08
C ASN A 518 -3.46 -24.74 -19.90
N VAL A 519 -2.39 -25.51 -20.05
CA VAL A 519 -1.79 -26.32 -18.97
C VAL A 519 -1.44 -25.49 -17.73
N LEU A 520 -0.96 -24.25 -17.87
CA LEU A 520 -0.73 -23.36 -16.72
C LEU A 520 -2.03 -22.90 -16.04
N HIS A 521 -3.17 -22.95 -16.74
CA HIS A 521 -4.46 -22.56 -16.20
C HIS A 521 -5.17 -23.69 -15.44
N GLU A 522 -4.92 -24.95 -15.78
CA GLU A 522 -5.43 -26.13 -15.07
C GLU A 522 -4.52 -26.56 -13.90
N TYR A 523 -3.18 -26.53 -14.06
CA TYR A 523 -2.24 -27.11 -13.09
C TYR A 523 -2.04 -26.27 -11.81
N LEU A 524 -2.75 -25.15 -11.64
CA LEU A 524 -2.74 -24.33 -10.41
C LEU A 524 -3.84 -24.70 -9.41
N LEU A 525 -4.58 -25.78 -9.66
CA LEU A 525 -5.51 -26.40 -8.71
C LEU A 525 -5.19 -27.91 -8.59
N PRO A 526 -5.29 -28.52 -7.39
CA PRO A 526 -5.46 -29.97 -7.31
C PRO A 526 -6.80 -30.36 -7.95
N PRO A 527 -6.94 -31.57 -8.51
CA PRO A 527 -8.24 -32.04 -9.01
C PRO A 527 -9.25 -32.08 -7.86
N MET A 528 -10.48 -31.64 -8.14
CA MET A 528 -11.62 -31.98 -7.28
C MET A 528 -12.04 -33.41 -7.62
N ASP A 529 -11.44 -34.39 -6.94
CA ASP A 529 -11.92 -35.76 -6.99
C ASP A 529 -13.34 -35.82 -6.41
N HIS A 530 -14.31 -36.19 -7.25
CA HIS A 530 -15.63 -36.60 -6.82
C HIS A 530 -15.58 -38.02 -6.24
N ALA A 531 -14.96 -38.15 -5.06
CA ALA A 531 -14.90 -39.37 -4.27
C ALA A 531 -15.58 -39.15 -2.92
N ASP A 532 -16.58 -39.98 -2.63
CA ASP A 532 -17.29 -40.21 -1.37
C ASP A 532 -17.68 -38.98 -0.54
N THR A 533 -18.98 -38.64 -0.62
CA THR A 533 -19.65 -37.56 0.12
C THR A 533 -19.99 -37.99 1.56
N ASP A 534 -18.97 -38.35 2.36
CA ASP A 534 -19.13 -38.62 3.80
C ASP A 534 -19.16 -37.31 4.61
N ASP A 535 -20.36 -36.70 4.62
CA ASP A 535 -21.02 -35.96 5.70
C ASP A 535 -20.17 -35.18 6.75
N PHE A 536 -19.17 -34.41 6.28
CA PHE A 536 -18.52 -33.35 7.08
C PHE A 536 -19.05 -31.93 6.78
N CYS A 537 -20.18 -31.82 6.08
CA CYS A 537 -20.99 -30.61 6.07
C CYS A 537 -21.83 -30.50 7.36
N SER A 538 -21.15 -30.59 8.51
CA SER A 538 -21.75 -30.23 9.78
C SER A 538 -22.13 -28.76 9.73
N ASP A 539 -23.38 -28.46 10.11
CA ASP A 539 -23.93 -27.11 10.16
C ASP A 539 -23.29 -26.36 11.34
N VAL A 540 -22.02 -25.95 11.17
CA VAL A 540 -21.34 -25.02 12.07
C VAL A 540 -21.91 -23.64 11.82
N SER A 541 -23.18 -23.47 12.20
CA SER A 541 -23.73 -22.17 12.53
C SER A 541 -22.79 -21.58 13.58
N SER A 542 -22.01 -20.57 13.20
CA SER A 542 -21.09 -19.93 14.13
C SER A 542 -21.90 -19.52 15.36
N PRO A 543 -21.47 -19.90 16.58
CA PRO A 543 -22.31 -19.76 17.77
C PRO A 543 -22.68 -18.29 17.91
N LYS A 544 -23.97 -17.96 17.78
CA LYS A 544 -24.45 -16.57 17.71
C LYS A 544 -23.90 -15.81 18.90
N ILE A 545 -22.89 -14.98 18.66
CA ILE A 545 -22.12 -14.36 19.73
C ILE A 545 -23.07 -13.40 20.43
N ILE A 546 -23.50 -13.76 21.63
CA ILE A 546 -24.29 -12.88 22.47
C ILE A 546 -23.36 -11.75 22.89
N LEU A 547 -23.52 -10.61 22.22
CA LEU A 547 -22.90 -9.35 22.59
C LEU A 547 -23.56 -8.90 23.89
N SER A 548 -22.74 -8.74 24.92
CA SER A 548 -23.17 -8.45 26.29
C SER A 548 -22.32 -7.31 26.84
N PRO A 549 -22.88 -6.42 27.69
CA PRO A 549 -22.11 -5.38 28.34
C PRO A 549 -20.87 -5.95 29.05
N ALA A 550 -19.74 -5.28 28.89
CA ALA A 550 -18.52 -5.59 29.63
C ALA A 550 -18.69 -5.27 31.13
N PRO A 551 -18.05 -6.03 32.04
CA PRO A 551 -18.33 -5.97 33.47
C PRO A 551 -17.79 -4.68 34.12
N SER A 552 -18.72 -3.85 34.59
CA SER A 552 -18.43 -2.62 35.31
C SER A 552 -17.82 -2.88 36.71
N GLY A 553 -17.01 -1.94 37.20
CA GLY A 553 -16.38 -1.99 38.54
C GLY A 553 -15.22 -2.99 38.69
N GLN A 554 -14.85 -3.74 37.66
CA GLN A 554 -13.76 -4.71 37.68
C GLN A 554 -12.58 -4.27 36.82
N LYS A 555 -11.35 -4.66 37.20
CA LYS A 555 -10.12 -4.30 36.47
C LYS A 555 -9.82 -5.29 35.34
N ILE A 556 -10.41 -5.06 34.17
CA ILE A 556 -10.34 -5.93 32.98
C ILE A 556 -9.36 -5.36 31.93
N PRO A 557 -8.70 -6.19 31.11
CA PRO A 557 -8.08 -5.76 29.85
C PRO A 557 -9.07 -4.98 28.99
N LEU A 558 -8.62 -3.89 28.35
CA LEU A 558 -9.41 -3.18 27.34
C LEU A 558 -9.73 -4.09 26.14
N TYR A 559 -8.83 -5.04 25.86
CA TYR A 559 -8.98 -6.16 24.93
C TYR A 559 -10.32 -6.94 25.09
N ASP A 560 -10.77 -7.18 26.33
CA ASP A 560 -12.02 -7.91 26.60
C ASP A 560 -13.27 -7.08 26.29
N VAL A 561 -13.10 -5.76 26.08
CA VAL A 561 -14.16 -4.76 25.87
C VAL A 561 -14.22 -4.28 24.42
N ALA A 562 -13.08 -4.17 23.76
CA ALA A 562 -12.93 -3.57 22.44
C ALA A 562 -11.83 -4.24 21.61
N HIS A 563 -11.95 -4.10 20.28
CA HIS A 563 -10.88 -4.33 19.32
C HIS A 563 -10.37 -3.01 18.73
N SER A 564 -9.26 -3.08 17.99
CA SER A 564 -8.52 -1.91 17.51
C SER A 564 -7.77 -2.22 16.22
N ARG A 565 -7.71 -1.23 15.34
CA ARG A 565 -6.86 -1.19 14.14
C ARG A 565 -5.94 0.01 14.25
N ALA A 566 -4.64 -0.15 13.97
CA ALA A 566 -3.70 0.97 13.89
C ALA A 566 -3.14 1.15 12.47
N GLY A 567 -2.86 2.40 12.09
CA GLY A 567 -2.22 2.80 10.84
C GLY A 567 -1.28 4.00 11.03
N ASP A 568 -0.36 4.22 10.09
CA ASP A 568 0.60 5.32 10.13
C ASP A 568 0.29 6.40 9.10
N LYS A 569 0.60 7.67 9.40
CA LYS A 569 0.61 8.75 8.40
C LYS A 569 1.87 9.60 8.55
N GLY A 570 3.00 9.05 8.09
CA GLY A 570 4.31 9.66 8.31
C GLY A 570 4.79 9.41 9.74
N ASN A 571 5.01 10.47 10.53
CA ASN A 571 5.46 10.35 11.92
C ASN A 571 4.32 10.13 12.93
N ASP A 572 3.07 10.25 12.48
CA ASP A 572 1.87 10.09 13.30
C ASP A 572 1.35 8.66 13.21
N VAL A 573 0.78 8.15 14.30
CA VAL A 573 -0.03 6.92 14.30
C VAL A 573 -1.48 7.27 14.60
N ASN A 574 -2.41 6.59 13.95
CA ASN A 574 -3.80 6.57 14.37
C ASN A 574 -4.20 5.16 14.83
N PHE A 575 -5.20 5.05 15.69
CA PHE A 575 -5.84 3.79 15.99
C PHE A 575 -7.30 3.93 16.41
N SER A 576 -8.11 2.95 16.06
CA SER A 576 -9.50 2.85 16.48
C SER A 576 -9.64 2.20 17.87
N ILE A 577 -10.74 2.49 18.56
CA ILE A 577 -11.23 1.69 19.69
C ILE A 577 -12.70 1.37 19.43
N ILE A 578 -12.98 0.14 19.04
CA ILE A 578 -14.29 -0.35 18.60
C ILE A 578 -14.80 -1.35 19.63
N PRO A 579 -15.80 -1.01 20.47
CA PRO A 579 -16.29 -1.92 21.51
C PRO A 579 -17.02 -3.14 20.93
N HIS A 580 -16.76 -4.32 21.50
CA HIS A 580 -17.45 -5.57 21.14
C HIS A 580 -18.97 -5.50 21.41
N PHE A 581 -19.39 -4.69 22.37
CA PHE A 581 -20.78 -4.33 22.63
C PHE A 581 -20.96 -2.82 22.52
N ALA A 582 -21.56 -2.35 21.41
CA ALA A 582 -21.55 -0.95 20.99
C ALA A 582 -21.94 0.09 22.07
N PRO A 583 -22.94 -0.14 22.95
CA PRO A 583 -23.27 0.79 24.04
C PRO A 583 -22.18 1.03 25.10
N ASP A 584 -21.18 0.16 25.25
CA ASP A 584 -20.08 0.40 26.20
C ASP A 584 -19.13 1.55 25.74
N ILE A 585 -19.32 2.11 24.53
CA ILE A 585 -18.59 3.30 24.06
C ILE A 585 -18.69 4.48 25.04
N GLU A 586 -19.85 4.68 25.68
CA GLU A 586 -20.06 5.78 26.62
C GLU A 586 -19.30 5.56 27.94
N LYS A 587 -19.02 4.31 28.31
CA LYS A 587 -18.13 3.96 29.43
C LYS A 587 -16.66 4.16 29.05
N LEU A 588 -16.28 3.80 27.82
CA LEU A 588 -14.91 3.96 27.31
C LEU A 588 -14.52 5.45 27.18
N LYS A 589 -15.44 6.31 26.72
CA LYS A 589 -15.27 7.77 26.64
C LYS A 589 -14.90 8.43 27.98
N LEU A 590 -15.27 7.83 29.11
CA LEU A 590 -14.97 8.34 30.46
C LEU A 590 -13.57 7.92 30.97
N ILE A 591 -12.87 7.04 30.25
CA ILE A 591 -11.56 6.47 30.64
C ILE A 591 -10.48 6.87 29.64
N ILE A 592 -10.77 6.70 28.35
CA ILE A 592 -9.84 6.94 27.25
C ILE A 592 -9.76 8.45 27.01
N THR A 593 -8.92 9.09 27.83
CA THR A 593 -8.64 10.53 27.80
C THR A 593 -7.26 10.79 27.18
N PRO A 594 -6.99 12.01 26.68
CA PRO A 594 -5.66 12.35 26.13
C PRO A 594 -4.52 12.12 27.14
N GLN A 595 -4.78 12.37 28.43
CA GLN A 595 -3.81 12.13 29.51
C GLN A 595 -3.51 10.65 29.71
N TRP A 596 -4.57 9.81 29.82
CA TRP A 596 -4.40 8.36 29.94
C TRP A 596 -3.63 7.78 28.75
N LEU A 597 -3.92 8.27 27.54
CA LEU A 597 -3.21 7.86 26.33
C LEU A 597 -1.73 8.27 26.33
N LYS A 598 -1.40 9.50 26.75
CA LYS A 598 0.01 9.93 26.93
C LYS A 598 0.76 9.02 27.89
N GLU A 599 0.14 8.65 29.02
CA GLU A 599 0.72 7.74 30.00
C GLU A 599 0.96 6.34 29.41
N VAL A 600 0.04 5.81 28.62
CA VAL A 600 0.21 4.50 27.96
C VAL A 600 1.32 4.53 26.90
N VAL A 601 1.31 5.52 25.99
CA VAL A 601 2.32 5.61 24.91
C VAL A 601 3.70 6.06 25.39
N SER A 602 3.82 6.60 26.61
CA SER A 602 5.11 6.96 27.23
C SER A 602 6.13 5.82 27.19
N THR A 603 5.65 4.59 27.39
CA THR A 603 6.45 3.35 27.36
C THR A 603 7.18 3.16 26.03
N LEU A 604 6.56 3.55 24.91
CA LEU A 604 7.10 3.44 23.56
C LEU A 604 8.29 4.38 23.31
N LEU A 605 8.49 5.41 24.13
CA LEU A 605 9.57 6.39 24.00
C LEU A 605 10.80 6.04 24.85
N SER A 606 10.78 4.91 25.56
CA SER A 606 11.97 4.35 26.21
C SER A 606 13.00 3.91 25.16
N THR A 607 14.15 4.58 25.10
CA THR A 607 15.18 4.37 24.07
C THR A 607 16.06 3.13 24.27
N SER A 608 15.88 2.41 25.38
CA SER A 608 16.53 1.12 25.67
C SER A 608 15.49 0.16 26.29
N PRO A 609 15.55 -1.15 25.97
CA PRO A 609 14.77 -2.18 26.65
C PRO A 609 15.32 -2.50 28.07
N PHE A 610 16.33 -1.75 28.52
CA PHE A 610 16.94 -1.91 29.84
C PHE A 610 16.65 -0.69 30.73
N PRO A 611 16.40 -0.89 32.03
CA PRO A 611 16.09 0.23 32.93
C PRO A 611 17.25 1.22 32.99
N ASN A 612 16.96 2.48 32.68
CA ASN A 612 17.86 3.61 32.88
C ASN A 612 17.19 4.62 33.83
N THR A 613 17.96 5.45 34.52
CA THR A 613 17.48 6.24 35.68
C THR A 613 16.62 7.46 35.34
N ASP A 614 16.59 7.88 34.08
CA ASP A 614 16.34 9.28 33.71
C ASP A 614 14.88 9.55 33.32
N ALA A 615 13.94 8.78 33.90
CA ALA A 615 12.51 8.78 33.58
C ALA A 615 11.77 10.13 33.78
N LYS A 616 12.44 11.15 34.35
CA LYS A 616 11.88 12.50 34.50
C LYS A 616 11.90 13.30 33.20
N ASP A 617 12.95 13.15 32.39
CA ASP A 617 13.10 13.95 31.17
C ASP A 617 12.21 13.42 30.04
N THR A 618 11.95 12.10 30.01
CA THR A 618 11.01 11.46 29.07
C THR A 618 9.60 12.02 29.21
N ASN A 619 9.08 12.13 30.44
CA ASN A 619 7.73 12.66 30.69
C ASN A 619 7.61 14.13 30.25
N LYS A 620 8.63 14.95 30.52
CA LYS A 620 8.64 16.34 30.07
C LYS A 620 8.61 16.44 28.53
N TRP A 621 9.42 15.63 27.84
CA TRP A 621 9.44 15.61 26.38
C TRP A 621 8.08 15.22 25.79
N ILE A 622 7.41 14.22 26.38
CA ILE A 622 6.05 13.79 25.99
C ILE A 622 5.05 14.93 26.10
N ASP A 623 5.11 15.73 27.17
CA ASP A 623 4.20 16.85 27.34
C ASP A 623 4.43 18.00 26.37
N GLU A 624 5.68 18.21 25.95
CA GLU A 624 6.07 19.25 25.00
C GLU A 624 5.88 18.83 23.51
N HIS A 625 5.93 17.53 23.17
CA HIS A 625 6.03 17.07 21.77
C HIS A 625 4.94 16.09 21.28
N VAL A 626 4.25 15.38 22.20
CA VAL A 626 3.21 14.40 21.82
C VAL A 626 1.83 15.02 21.98
N ASN A 627 1.17 15.29 20.84
CA ASN A 627 -0.25 15.65 20.82
C ASN A 627 -1.13 14.40 20.70
N VAL A 628 -2.29 14.41 21.36
CA VAL A 628 -3.27 13.32 21.31
C VAL A 628 -4.64 13.90 20.99
N GLU A 629 -5.18 13.50 19.84
CA GLU A 629 -6.52 13.87 19.37
C GLU A 629 -7.45 12.65 19.48
N ILE A 630 -8.67 12.84 19.95
CA ILE A 630 -9.68 11.78 20.06
C ILE A 630 -10.96 12.27 19.36
N TYR A 631 -11.47 11.45 18.44
CA TYR A 631 -12.65 11.73 17.63
C TYR A 631 -13.72 10.66 17.85
N ASP A 632 -14.96 11.09 18.06
CA ASP A 632 -16.12 10.20 18.15
C ASP A 632 -16.60 9.82 16.74
N VAL A 633 -16.89 8.54 16.51
CA VAL A 633 -17.37 7.99 15.24
C VAL A 633 -18.72 7.32 15.49
N LYS A 634 -19.68 8.18 15.84
CA LYS A 634 -21.07 7.89 16.24
C LYS A 634 -21.80 6.83 15.40
N GLY A 635 -21.59 6.77 14.08
CA GLY A 635 -22.24 5.79 13.19
C GLY A 635 -21.82 4.32 13.41
N ILE A 636 -20.61 4.08 13.90
CA ILE A 636 -20.11 2.75 14.32
C ILE A 636 -19.81 2.66 15.83
N GLN A 637 -20.21 3.69 16.60
CA GLN A 637 -20.06 3.75 18.06
C GLN A 637 -18.63 3.46 18.56
N SER A 638 -17.63 4.07 17.91
CA SER A 638 -16.20 3.87 18.21
C SER A 638 -15.44 5.18 18.36
N LEU A 639 -14.25 5.13 18.97
CA LEU A 639 -13.30 6.24 18.94
C LEU A 639 -12.29 6.05 17.80
N ASN A 640 -11.88 7.13 17.15
CA ASN A 640 -10.62 7.21 16.42
C ASN A 640 -9.65 8.11 17.17
N VAL A 641 -8.46 7.60 17.47
CA VAL A 641 -7.40 8.32 18.19
C VAL A 641 -6.26 8.60 17.22
N VAL A 642 -5.69 9.81 17.29
CA VAL A 642 -4.46 10.16 16.57
C VAL A 642 -3.41 10.62 17.59
N VAL A 643 -2.22 10.02 17.54
CA VAL A 643 -1.08 10.39 18.37
C VAL A 643 0.03 10.92 17.47
N ARG A 644 0.30 12.21 17.60
CA ARG A 644 1.24 12.93 16.73
C ARG A 644 2.69 12.65 17.12
N ASN A 645 3.57 12.59 16.13
CA ASN A 645 5.03 12.50 16.26
C ASN A 645 5.62 11.31 17.05
N ILE A 646 4.92 10.19 17.15
CA ILE A 646 5.32 9.04 18.00
C ILE A 646 6.20 7.99 17.29
N LEU A 647 6.23 7.97 15.96
CA LEU A 647 6.84 6.91 15.14
C LEU A 647 8.34 7.07 14.84
N ASP A 648 9.07 7.92 15.57
CA ASP A 648 10.52 8.15 15.41
C ASP A 648 10.91 8.62 13.98
N GLY A 649 10.07 9.47 13.40
CA GLY A 649 10.18 10.00 12.03
C GLY A 649 9.26 9.33 11.01
N GLY A 650 8.71 8.14 11.33
CA GLY A 650 7.84 7.39 10.43
C GLY A 650 8.55 6.35 9.57
N VAL A 651 7.78 5.58 8.79
CA VAL A 651 8.20 4.33 8.11
C VAL A 651 9.58 4.39 7.42
N ASN A 652 9.86 5.50 6.74
CA ASN A 652 11.05 5.69 5.93
C ASN A 652 12.35 5.91 6.73
N CYS A 653 12.28 6.39 7.97
CA CYS A 653 13.48 6.73 8.77
C CYS A 653 13.46 6.17 10.20
N SER A 654 12.30 5.70 10.69
CA SER A 654 12.14 5.13 12.03
C SER A 654 13.20 4.07 12.35
N ARG A 655 13.84 4.22 13.51
CA ARG A 655 14.81 3.24 14.04
C ARG A 655 14.10 2.02 14.61
N ARG A 656 12.79 2.12 14.90
CA ARG A 656 11.91 1.03 15.38
C ARG A 656 11.94 -0.19 14.46
N ILE A 657 11.61 -1.36 15.01
CA ILE A 657 11.35 -2.59 14.25
C ILE A 657 9.97 -2.48 13.58
N ASP A 658 8.91 -2.31 14.38
CA ASP A 658 7.61 -1.86 13.87
C ASP A 658 7.68 -0.35 13.57
N ARG A 659 8.05 -0.03 12.32
CA ARG A 659 8.12 1.35 11.82
C ARG A 659 6.74 1.95 11.50
N HIS A 660 5.71 1.11 11.41
CA HIS A 660 4.33 1.51 11.12
C HIS A 660 3.50 1.70 12.40
N GLY A 661 4.00 1.25 13.56
CA GLY A 661 3.27 1.30 14.82
C GLY A 661 1.99 0.44 14.84
N LYS A 662 1.84 -0.53 13.93
CA LYS A 662 0.61 -1.33 13.81
C LYS A 662 0.34 -2.17 15.06
N THR A 663 1.40 -2.61 15.74
CA THR A 663 1.34 -3.34 17.02
C THR A 663 1.03 -2.45 18.24
N ILE A 664 1.01 -1.12 18.09
CA ILE A 664 0.68 -0.20 19.19
C ILE A 664 -0.78 -0.38 19.64
N SER A 665 -1.68 -0.75 18.72
CA SER A 665 -3.07 -1.10 19.02
C SER A 665 -3.18 -2.18 20.11
N ASP A 666 -2.53 -3.32 19.93
CA ASP A 666 -2.53 -4.42 20.91
C ASP A 666 -1.87 -4.03 22.24
N LEU A 667 -0.82 -3.19 22.24
CA LEU A 667 -0.20 -2.66 23.46
C LEU A 667 -1.15 -1.75 24.27
N ILE A 668 -2.10 -1.10 23.60
CA ILE A 668 -3.17 -0.30 24.21
C ILE A 668 -4.33 -1.18 24.67
N LEU A 669 -4.73 -2.19 23.89
CA LEU A 669 -5.73 -3.18 24.31
C LEU A 669 -5.27 -4.00 25.53
N CYS A 670 -3.97 -4.28 25.66
CA CYS A 670 -3.38 -4.92 26.85
C CYS A 670 -3.56 -4.12 28.15
N GLN A 671 -3.89 -2.82 28.09
CA GLN A 671 -4.05 -1.99 29.28
C GLN A 671 -5.30 -2.39 30.08
N ARG A 672 -5.16 -2.47 31.42
CA ARG A 672 -6.25 -2.90 32.29
C ARG A 672 -7.03 -1.72 32.85
N VAL A 673 -8.22 -1.50 32.31
CA VAL A 673 -9.18 -0.43 32.65
C VAL A 673 -10.19 -0.89 33.71
N VAL A 674 -10.95 0.04 34.28
CA VAL A 674 -12.11 -0.25 35.14
C VAL A 674 -13.31 0.50 34.58
N LEU A 675 -14.30 -0.23 34.05
CA LEU A 675 -15.48 0.40 33.45
C LEU A 675 -16.40 1.00 34.54
N PRO A 676 -16.92 2.24 34.39
CA PRO A 676 -17.98 2.77 35.25
C PRO A 676 -19.27 1.94 35.12
N PRO A 677 -20.17 1.98 36.13
CA PRO A 677 -21.44 1.23 36.14
C PRO A 677 -22.25 1.39 34.85
#